data_AF-N6TFV0-F1
#
_entry.id   AF-N6TFV0-F1
#
_cell.length_a   1.000
_cell.length_b   1.000
_cell.length_c   1.000
_cell.angle_alpha   90.00
_cell.angle_beta   90.00
_cell.angle_gamma   90.00
#
_symmetry.space_group_name_H-M   'P 1'
#
loop_
_entity.id
_entity.type
_entity.pdbx_description
1 polymer ?
#
loop_
_entity_poly.entity_id
_entity_poly.type
_entity_poly.pdbx_seq_one_letter_code
_entity_poly.pdbx_strand_id
1 'polypeptide(L)'
;MSEENSAMETEPPQELDDSDVSSNSGDENDQEQILTQRAEQLELDIADNKYLYESHVELVGIYKKLGELRSLREAFQRFHEYFPLTPALWMEWINVEKCLATTDKQKEFIIQLFDQAVEDYLSVELWSEYAQYAVGATNFEKTRIVLERGINIVMEADYCGPLIEKSKMLKFPYLKKVQKLADVFKRELSVPLLEMDSTYAEWKQWSSTFPEGLIDAKPVEYGYTQAKKRLDIYKPFEDQLLATQSNEELLETYNKYINAVKDPSTVICIFERAASQLCLVPAFWLDYGNYVFKLGDQALSVCRKALRNCPWSEELWIFKLRVLENLKKKDGTVLECFEEAILSISPNPGLELWLAYLEYYHRVVGSTEKLDTLFNQAIHQLGLENDSQCKVSRFFTRILAQRGAIKDARKIWGQIIKSPNKSFSIFWLEFANLEKQYGEPQALRSLFQKALKEVQDQPQWIIDEWLLYERHCGTLDDILSQSYQNVQYKSDAITTSQATNNTEARDKGIKRKMRNEDTETKRMKKEKPKPQEKPKELLKPKPPVEKNRKTTVFVSNMLPGVSEDKLQTVFPNAAAIEIARDRKGKSRCFGYVEFKTEEEVMVALARDREPLDGRPIFISEVKASRTERKPIFKYATNEEKNKLFVRGLPIKKSKEEIQEIFQKYGAKDVRLVLHKSGQPKGLAYIEFESEQQAKAALKQTDQMNIDEHVITVAISAPPPKNERQMFGGSFEKKNDEEQARHPKSRLQTSLLPRSLQMKGTGENKEQAKNGQDGAKMKSNSEFRAMLLNKLD
;
A
#
# COMPACT_ATOMS: atom_id res chain seq x y z
N MET A 1 -23.42 8.21 -48.66
CA MET A 1 -24.08 7.85 -49.93
C MET A 1 -23.22 6.80 -50.57
N SER A 2 -23.73 5.57 -50.56
CA SER A 2 -23.57 4.51 -51.58
C SER A 2 -23.58 5.12 -52.99
N GLU A 3 -23.02 4.58 -54.06
CA GLU A 3 -22.60 3.25 -54.54
C GLU A 3 -21.68 3.56 -55.77
N GLU A 4 -20.91 2.68 -56.42
CA GLU A 4 -21.34 1.46 -57.11
C GLU A 4 -20.11 0.71 -57.69
N ASN A 5 -20.34 -0.54 -58.08
CA ASN A 5 -19.40 -1.68 -58.22
C ASN A 5 -18.73 -1.86 -59.60
N SER A 6 -17.71 -2.76 -59.64
CA SER A 6 -17.55 -3.93 -60.54
C SER A 6 -16.09 -4.09 -61.01
N ALA A 7 -15.32 -5.10 -60.54
CA ALA A 7 -15.04 -6.42 -61.17
C ALA A 7 -14.55 -6.32 -62.64
N MET A 8 -13.52 -7.01 -63.14
CA MET A 8 -13.07 -8.39 -62.92
C MET A 8 -11.74 -8.62 -63.69
N GLU A 9 -10.89 -9.50 -63.13
CA GLU A 9 -9.89 -10.42 -63.74
C GLU A 9 -9.07 -10.05 -64.99
N THR A 10 -7.74 -10.22 -64.86
CA THR A 10 -6.81 -10.48 -65.96
C THR A 10 -5.89 -11.64 -65.60
N GLU A 11 -5.81 -12.60 -66.52
CA GLU A 11 -4.76 -13.62 -66.62
C GLU A 11 -3.95 -13.36 -67.93
N PRO A 12 -2.86 -14.08 -68.19
CA PRO A 12 -1.46 -13.61 -68.17
C PRO A 12 -0.94 -13.21 -69.58
N PRO A 13 0.31 -12.70 -69.71
CA PRO A 13 1.31 -13.57 -70.34
C PRO A 13 2.82 -13.27 -70.08
N GLN A 14 3.62 -14.27 -70.47
CA GLN A 14 4.91 -14.19 -71.20
C GLN A 14 6.26 -14.17 -70.46
N GLU A 15 7.02 -15.23 -70.76
CA GLU A 15 8.46 -15.40 -70.58
C GLU A 15 9.25 -14.31 -71.32
N LEU A 16 10.24 -13.73 -70.65
CA LEU A 16 11.34 -12.98 -71.26
C LEU A 16 12.67 -13.45 -70.68
N ASP A 17 13.62 -13.47 -71.60
CA ASP A 17 14.94 -14.10 -71.65
C ASP A 17 15.99 -13.46 -70.73
N ASP A 18 17.01 -14.25 -70.41
CA ASP A 18 18.15 -13.97 -69.55
C ASP A 18 19.06 -12.86 -70.12
N SER A 19 19.16 -11.72 -69.43
CA SER A 19 20.43 -10.98 -69.26
C SER A 19 20.27 -9.84 -68.25
N ASP A 20 21.29 -9.67 -67.39
CA ASP A 20 21.50 -8.63 -66.37
C ASP A 20 20.86 -8.82 -64.98
N VAL A 21 21.50 -9.68 -64.17
CA VAL A 21 21.60 -9.48 -62.71
C VAL A 21 23.07 -9.44 -62.32
N SER A 22 23.64 -8.23 -62.33
CA SER A 22 24.87 -7.93 -61.61
C SER A 22 24.54 -7.09 -60.37
N SER A 23 24.67 -7.74 -59.21
CA SER A 23 25.25 -7.20 -57.97
C SER A 23 24.59 -5.95 -57.35
N ASN A 24 23.67 -6.17 -56.39
CA ASN A 24 23.34 -5.17 -55.36
C ASN A 24 23.97 -5.55 -54.01
N SER A 25 25.30 -5.68 -53.96
CA SER A 25 26.08 -5.98 -52.75
C SER A 25 26.68 -4.73 -52.09
N GLY A 26 26.40 -3.53 -52.62
CA GLY A 26 26.89 -2.25 -52.08
C GLY A 26 26.03 -1.70 -50.94
N ASP A 27 24.70 -1.74 -51.08
CA ASP A 27 23.77 -1.14 -50.10
C ASP A 27 23.75 -1.87 -48.74
N GLU A 28 23.97 -3.19 -48.71
CA GLU A 28 23.98 -3.96 -47.46
C GLU A 28 25.20 -3.64 -46.59
N ASN A 29 26.36 -3.43 -47.23
CA ASN A 29 27.62 -3.17 -46.53
C ASN A 29 27.65 -1.75 -45.91
N ASP A 30 27.05 -0.78 -46.60
CA ASP A 30 26.89 0.59 -46.07
C ASP A 30 25.90 0.62 -44.89
N GLN A 31 24.81 -0.16 -44.94
CA GLN A 31 23.88 -0.30 -43.81
C GLN A 31 24.51 -1.00 -42.60
N GLU A 32 25.30 -2.06 -42.83
CA GLU A 32 26.02 -2.78 -41.76
C GLU A 32 27.03 -1.87 -41.05
N GLN A 33 27.76 -1.03 -41.79
CA GLN A 33 28.67 -0.04 -41.21
C GLN A 33 27.95 1.03 -40.39
N ILE A 34 26.82 1.57 -40.88
CA ILE A 34 26.02 2.55 -40.14
C ILE A 34 25.51 1.96 -38.81
N LEU A 35 25.01 0.72 -38.86
CA LEU A 35 24.53 0.01 -37.68
C LEU A 35 25.67 -0.26 -36.68
N THR A 36 26.85 -0.65 -37.17
CA THR A 36 28.03 -0.88 -36.33
C THR A 36 28.48 0.41 -35.62
N GLN A 37 28.59 1.53 -36.35
CA GLN A 37 28.93 2.82 -35.75
C GLN A 37 27.89 3.28 -34.73
N ARG A 38 26.60 3.03 -35.00
CA ARG A 38 25.53 3.34 -34.04
C ARG A 38 25.63 2.48 -32.79
N ALA A 39 25.96 1.19 -32.91
CA ALA A 39 26.19 0.31 -31.76
C ALA A 39 27.36 0.79 -30.90
N GLU A 40 28.49 1.15 -31.51
CA GLU A 40 29.66 1.70 -30.79
C GLU A 40 29.32 2.98 -30.01
N GLN A 41 28.52 3.88 -30.60
CA GLN A 41 28.07 5.08 -29.90
C GLN A 41 27.16 4.74 -28.70
N LEU A 42 26.22 3.81 -28.87
CA LEU A 42 25.33 3.38 -27.79
C LEU A 42 26.10 2.70 -26.65
N GLU A 43 27.16 1.94 -26.96
CA GLU A 43 28.05 1.35 -25.94
C GLU A 43 28.73 2.42 -25.07
N LEU A 44 29.21 3.51 -25.69
CA LEU A 44 29.79 4.64 -24.97
C LEU A 44 28.74 5.36 -24.10
N ASP A 45 27.56 5.62 -24.67
CA ASP A 45 26.47 6.27 -23.95
C ASP A 45 26.03 5.44 -22.72
N ILE A 46 25.97 4.10 -22.86
CA ILE A 46 25.64 3.17 -21.76
C ILE A 46 26.77 3.09 -20.74
N ALA A 47 28.03 3.18 -21.16
CA ALA A 47 29.18 3.21 -20.24
C ALA A 47 29.16 4.46 -19.35
N ASP A 48 28.77 5.61 -19.92
CA ASP A 48 28.61 6.87 -19.21
C ASP A 48 27.36 6.87 -18.31
N ASN A 49 26.23 6.35 -18.81
CA ASN A 49 24.99 6.21 -18.04
C ASN A 49 24.30 4.87 -18.32
N LYS A 50 24.50 3.93 -17.38
CA LYS A 50 23.97 2.56 -17.45
C LYS A 50 22.44 2.48 -17.39
N TYR A 51 21.77 3.56 -16.97
CA TYR A 51 20.31 3.62 -16.78
C TYR A 51 19.55 4.13 -18.02
N LEU A 52 20.18 4.16 -19.20
CA LEU A 52 19.53 4.52 -20.46
C LEU A 52 18.77 3.34 -21.09
N TYR A 53 17.52 3.11 -20.68
CA TYR A 53 16.70 1.97 -21.14
C TYR A 53 16.58 1.87 -22.67
N GLU A 54 16.22 2.96 -23.35
CA GLU A 54 16.04 2.96 -24.80
C GLU A 54 17.34 2.62 -25.55
N SER A 55 18.49 3.07 -25.03
CA SER A 55 19.79 2.74 -25.59
C SER A 55 20.08 1.24 -25.54
N HIS A 56 19.73 0.57 -24.43
CA HIS A 56 19.86 -0.90 -24.31
C HIS A 56 18.93 -1.63 -25.30
N VAL A 57 17.68 -1.18 -25.44
CA VAL A 57 16.72 -1.78 -26.39
C VAL A 57 17.20 -1.62 -27.84
N GLU A 58 17.63 -0.42 -28.21
CA GLU A 58 18.15 -0.12 -29.55
C GLU A 58 19.40 -0.97 -29.85
N LEU A 59 20.34 -1.04 -28.90
CA LEU A 59 21.57 -1.81 -29.03
C LEU A 59 21.31 -3.31 -29.26
N VAL A 60 20.41 -3.91 -28.47
CA VAL A 60 19.98 -5.31 -28.68
C VAL A 60 19.37 -5.50 -30.07
N GLY A 61 18.51 -4.56 -30.49
CA GLY A 61 17.91 -4.57 -31.83
C GLY A 61 18.94 -4.47 -32.96
N ILE A 62 20.00 -3.68 -32.77
CA ILE A 62 21.10 -3.53 -33.72
C ILE A 62 21.94 -4.80 -33.81
N TYR A 63 22.41 -5.35 -32.69
CA TYR A 63 23.22 -6.58 -32.71
C TYR A 63 22.46 -7.76 -33.29
N LYS A 64 21.13 -7.80 -33.11
CA LYS A 64 20.29 -8.77 -33.78
C LYS A 64 20.30 -8.62 -35.31
N LYS A 65 20.18 -7.38 -35.82
CA LYS A 65 20.23 -7.11 -37.27
C LYS A 65 21.60 -7.45 -37.87
N LEU A 66 22.67 -7.19 -37.13
CA LEU A 66 24.05 -7.52 -37.51
C LEU A 66 24.37 -9.02 -37.41
N GLY A 67 23.53 -9.82 -36.73
CA GLY A 67 23.80 -11.25 -36.52
C GLY A 67 24.97 -11.53 -35.56
N GLU A 68 25.43 -10.55 -34.80
CA GLU A 68 26.53 -10.70 -33.85
C GLU A 68 26.07 -11.37 -32.55
N LEU A 69 26.04 -12.71 -32.55
CA LEU A 69 25.44 -13.49 -31.46
C LEU A 69 26.18 -13.36 -30.11
N ARG A 70 27.48 -13.08 -30.11
CA ARG A 70 28.26 -12.85 -28.87
C ARG A 70 27.94 -11.49 -28.26
N SER A 71 28.03 -10.44 -29.06
CA SER A 71 27.69 -9.06 -28.68
C SER A 71 26.23 -8.97 -28.23
N LEU A 72 25.31 -9.67 -28.92
CA LEU A 72 23.90 -9.75 -28.54
C LEU A 72 23.70 -10.39 -27.15
N ARG A 73 24.39 -11.49 -26.84
CA ARG A 73 24.34 -12.12 -25.51
C ARG A 73 24.86 -11.16 -24.44
N GLU A 74 26.00 -10.53 -24.67
CA GLU A 74 26.59 -9.58 -23.72
C GLU A 74 25.71 -8.34 -23.51
N ALA A 75 25.04 -7.87 -24.57
CA ALA A 75 24.06 -6.80 -24.50
C ALA A 75 22.84 -7.21 -23.66
N PHE A 76 22.26 -8.41 -23.86
CA PHE A 76 21.16 -8.90 -23.02
C PHE A 76 21.58 -9.10 -21.55
N GLN A 77 22.78 -9.60 -21.29
CA GLN A 77 23.29 -9.77 -19.93
C GLN A 77 23.43 -8.42 -19.21
N ARG A 78 24.02 -7.42 -19.87
CA ARG A 78 24.12 -6.06 -19.35
C ARG A 78 22.74 -5.42 -19.19
N PHE A 79 21.86 -5.59 -20.15
CA PHE A 79 20.49 -5.06 -20.06
C PHE A 79 19.77 -5.64 -18.83
N HIS A 80 19.83 -6.97 -18.65
CA HIS A 80 19.25 -7.62 -17.48
C HIS A 80 19.91 -7.20 -16.16
N GLU A 81 21.21 -6.90 -16.15
CA GLU A 81 21.89 -6.44 -14.92
C GLU A 81 21.21 -5.20 -14.32
N TYR A 82 20.81 -4.25 -15.16
CA TYR A 82 20.24 -2.98 -14.72
C TYR A 82 18.70 -2.96 -14.77
N PHE A 83 18.08 -3.67 -15.71
CA PHE A 83 16.64 -3.63 -15.95
C PHE A 83 16.00 -5.02 -15.95
N PRO A 84 14.78 -5.17 -15.43
CA PRO A 84 14.04 -6.41 -15.58
C PRO A 84 13.58 -6.52 -17.04
N LEU A 85 13.84 -7.66 -17.68
CA LEU A 85 13.45 -7.85 -19.07
C LEU A 85 11.98 -8.24 -19.13
N THR A 86 11.26 -7.71 -20.12
CA THR A 86 9.88 -8.12 -20.36
C THR A 86 9.82 -9.60 -20.78
N PRO A 87 8.68 -10.29 -20.60
CA PRO A 87 8.54 -11.67 -21.05
C PRO A 87 8.91 -11.88 -22.53
N ALA A 88 8.61 -10.89 -23.39
CA ALA A 88 8.97 -10.92 -24.81
C ALA A 88 10.50 -10.87 -25.02
N LEU A 89 11.21 -9.97 -24.33
CA LEU A 89 12.67 -9.86 -24.41
C LEU A 89 13.37 -11.10 -23.84
N TRP A 90 12.84 -11.67 -22.75
CA TRP A 90 13.32 -12.94 -22.21
C TRP A 90 13.14 -14.09 -23.21
N MET A 91 11.96 -14.21 -23.80
CA MET A 91 11.69 -15.24 -24.82
C MET A 91 12.60 -15.08 -26.03
N GLU A 92 12.86 -13.85 -26.46
CA GLU A 92 13.78 -13.55 -27.54
C GLU A 92 15.21 -14.02 -27.22
N TRP A 93 15.75 -13.61 -26.06
CA TRP A 93 17.08 -14.03 -25.64
C TRP A 93 17.18 -15.55 -25.50
N ILE A 94 16.21 -16.18 -24.83
CA ILE A 94 16.17 -17.63 -24.64
C ILE A 94 16.10 -18.37 -25.99
N ASN A 95 15.35 -17.86 -26.97
CA ASN A 95 15.25 -18.48 -28.28
C ASN A 95 16.56 -18.38 -29.07
N VAL A 96 17.28 -17.25 -28.97
CA VAL A 96 18.65 -17.12 -29.53
C VAL A 96 19.57 -18.17 -28.90
N GLU A 97 19.53 -18.32 -27.57
CA GLU A 97 20.36 -19.28 -26.86
C GLU A 97 20.02 -20.73 -27.20
N LYS A 98 18.73 -21.06 -27.37
CA LYS A 98 18.28 -22.38 -27.84
C LYS A 98 18.86 -22.73 -29.20
N CYS A 99 18.89 -21.78 -30.14
CA CYS A 99 19.48 -21.98 -31.47
C CYS A 99 21.00 -22.25 -31.40
N LEU A 100 21.68 -21.67 -30.41
CA LEU A 100 23.12 -21.81 -30.20
C LEU A 100 23.52 -23.04 -29.38
N ALA A 101 22.59 -23.58 -28.58
CA ALA A 101 22.88 -24.65 -27.64
C ALA A 101 23.03 -26.02 -28.32
N THR A 102 24.28 -26.42 -28.50
CA THR A 102 24.67 -27.72 -29.06
C THR A 102 25.16 -28.68 -27.96
N THR A 103 25.68 -28.15 -26.86
CA THR A 103 26.25 -28.93 -25.75
C THR A 103 25.32 -29.01 -24.55
N ASP A 104 25.44 -30.06 -23.74
CA ASP A 104 24.62 -30.23 -22.52
C ASP A 104 24.83 -29.09 -21.51
N LYS A 105 26.04 -28.51 -21.45
CA LYS A 105 26.32 -27.33 -20.62
C LYS A 105 25.55 -26.09 -21.08
N GLN A 106 25.41 -25.88 -22.39
CA GLN A 106 24.61 -24.77 -22.93
C GLN A 106 23.11 -24.99 -22.70
N LYS A 107 22.63 -26.25 -22.76
CA LYS A 107 21.25 -26.59 -22.40
C LYS A 107 20.97 -26.34 -20.91
N GLU A 108 21.93 -26.63 -20.04
CA GLU A 108 21.83 -26.30 -18.61
C GLU A 108 21.86 -24.79 -18.36
N PHE A 109 22.63 -24.03 -19.14
CA PHE A 109 22.61 -22.56 -19.10
C PHE A 109 21.23 -21.99 -19.48
N ILE A 110 20.53 -22.56 -20.47
CA ILE A 110 19.17 -22.12 -20.83
C ILE A 110 18.19 -22.32 -19.67
N ILE A 111 18.35 -23.38 -18.87
CA ILE A 111 17.53 -23.59 -17.66
C ILE A 111 17.79 -22.49 -16.64
N GLN A 112 19.05 -22.09 -16.46
CA GLN A 112 19.40 -20.97 -15.58
C GLN A 112 18.81 -19.65 -16.09
N LEU A 113 18.78 -19.42 -17.41
CA LEU A 113 18.11 -18.26 -17.99
C LEU A 113 16.60 -18.28 -17.74
N PHE A 114 15.94 -19.43 -17.85
CA PHE A 114 14.53 -19.55 -17.48
C PHE A 114 14.30 -19.28 -15.99
N ASP A 115 15.18 -19.78 -15.11
CA ASP A 115 15.08 -19.51 -13.67
C ASP A 115 15.20 -18.01 -13.37
N GLN A 116 16.05 -17.27 -14.10
CA GLN A 116 16.14 -15.81 -14.00
C GLN A 116 14.90 -15.11 -14.59
N ALA A 117 14.42 -15.58 -15.75
CA ALA A 117 13.29 -14.97 -16.44
C ALA A 117 12.00 -14.97 -15.62
N VAL A 118 11.75 -16.04 -14.88
CA VAL A 118 10.55 -16.17 -14.04
C VAL A 118 10.62 -15.35 -12.74
N GLU A 119 11.78 -14.76 -12.42
CA GLU A 119 11.94 -13.87 -11.25
C GLU A 119 11.60 -12.41 -11.56
N ASP A 120 11.82 -11.95 -12.79
CA ASP A 120 11.58 -10.56 -13.21
C ASP A 120 10.09 -10.24 -13.23
N TYR A 121 9.29 -11.05 -13.93
CA TYR A 121 7.83 -10.88 -14.02
C TYR A 121 7.11 -12.23 -13.98
N LEU A 122 5.91 -12.20 -13.39
CA LEU A 122 4.98 -13.33 -13.48
C LEU A 122 4.46 -13.44 -14.93
N SER A 123 4.96 -14.42 -15.67
CA SER A 123 4.49 -14.73 -17.03
C SER A 123 4.19 -16.21 -17.21
N VAL A 124 2.94 -16.49 -17.56
CA VAL A 124 2.48 -17.86 -17.82
C VAL A 124 3.08 -18.42 -19.11
N GLU A 125 3.32 -17.56 -20.10
CA GLU A 125 4.01 -17.94 -21.34
C GLU A 125 5.43 -18.43 -21.06
N LEU A 126 6.19 -17.69 -20.26
CA LEU A 126 7.54 -18.08 -19.84
C LEU A 126 7.54 -19.41 -19.07
N TRP A 127 6.63 -19.58 -18.11
CA TRP A 127 6.51 -20.85 -17.38
C TRP A 127 6.12 -22.02 -18.28
N SER A 128 5.24 -21.78 -19.25
CA SER A 128 4.78 -22.81 -20.19
C SER A 128 5.90 -23.26 -21.11
N GLU A 129 6.71 -22.33 -21.60
CA GLU A 129 7.88 -22.63 -22.42
C GLU A 129 9.00 -23.26 -21.59
N TYR A 130 9.22 -22.79 -20.36
CA TYR A 130 10.19 -23.39 -19.44
C TYR A 130 9.84 -24.86 -19.18
N ALA A 131 8.58 -25.15 -18.85
CA ALA A 131 8.12 -26.52 -18.65
C ALA A 131 8.35 -27.38 -19.90
N GLN A 132 8.04 -26.87 -21.09
CA GLN A 132 8.25 -27.59 -22.36
C GLN A 132 9.71 -27.87 -22.65
N TYR A 133 10.57 -26.88 -22.42
CA TYR A 133 12.00 -27.04 -22.57
C TYR A 133 12.56 -28.06 -21.57
N ALA A 134 12.13 -27.99 -20.29
CA ALA A 134 12.55 -28.91 -19.25
C ALA A 134 12.18 -30.37 -19.56
N VAL A 135 11.00 -30.62 -20.16
CA VAL A 135 10.59 -31.97 -20.62
C VAL A 135 11.62 -32.57 -21.59
N GLY A 136 12.15 -31.77 -22.52
CA GLY A 136 13.11 -32.22 -23.53
C GLY A 136 14.57 -32.20 -23.09
N ALA A 137 14.93 -31.30 -22.17
CA ALA A 137 16.32 -31.03 -21.80
C ALA A 137 16.75 -31.62 -20.45
N THR A 138 15.81 -32.03 -19.59
CA THR A 138 16.12 -32.48 -18.21
C THR A 138 15.51 -33.84 -17.86
N ASN A 139 15.80 -34.31 -16.65
CA ASN A 139 15.15 -35.48 -16.11
C ASN A 139 13.74 -35.16 -15.58
N PHE A 140 12.94 -36.21 -15.45
CA PHE A 140 11.57 -36.13 -14.97
C PHE A 140 11.38 -35.33 -13.67
N GLU A 141 12.31 -35.50 -12.72
CA GLU A 141 12.20 -34.86 -11.41
C GLU A 141 12.44 -33.34 -11.48
N LYS A 142 13.41 -32.89 -12.30
CA LYS A 142 13.62 -31.46 -12.55
C LYS A 142 12.42 -30.84 -13.27
N THR A 143 11.88 -31.51 -14.30
CA THR A 143 10.66 -31.06 -15.00
C THR A 143 9.47 -30.97 -14.05
N ARG A 144 9.32 -31.92 -13.13
CA ARG A 144 8.28 -31.91 -12.10
C ARG A 144 8.43 -30.72 -11.16
N ILE A 145 9.65 -30.42 -10.71
CA ILE A 145 9.93 -29.25 -9.85
C ILE A 145 9.57 -27.95 -10.56
N VAL A 146 9.92 -27.80 -11.84
CA VAL A 146 9.56 -26.61 -12.65
C VAL A 146 8.05 -26.47 -12.76
N LEU A 147 7.33 -27.55 -13.07
CA LEU A 147 5.87 -27.56 -13.13
C LEU A 147 5.23 -27.26 -11.75
N GLU A 148 5.74 -27.84 -10.66
CA GLU A 148 5.22 -27.58 -9.32
C GLU A 148 5.46 -26.13 -8.88
N ARG A 149 6.64 -25.56 -9.18
CA ARG A 149 6.95 -24.14 -8.95
C ARG A 149 6.02 -23.24 -9.76
N GLY A 150 5.93 -23.45 -11.07
CA GLY A 150 5.07 -22.66 -11.95
C GLY A 150 3.62 -22.73 -11.53
N ILE A 151 3.09 -23.92 -11.24
CA ILE A 151 1.70 -24.07 -10.82
C ILE A 151 1.47 -23.41 -9.45
N ASN A 152 2.37 -23.55 -8.47
CA ASN A 152 2.18 -22.90 -7.16
C ASN A 152 2.20 -21.37 -7.23
N ILE A 153 2.97 -20.79 -8.16
CA ILE A 153 3.07 -19.35 -8.34
C ILE A 153 1.90 -18.81 -9.19
N VAL A 154 1.47 -19.57 -10.20
CA VAL A 154 0.42 -19.20 -11.16
C VAL A 154 -0.99 -19.63 -10.70
N MET A 155 -1.11 -20.41 -9.62
CA MET A 155 -2.37 -20.99 -9.13
C MET A 155 -3.44 -19.99 -8.70
N GLU A 156 -3.20 -18.68 -8.78
CA GLU A 156 -4.19 -17.64 -8.50
C GLU A 156 -4.35 -16.66 -9.66
N ALA A 157 -3.77 -16.96 -10.83
CA ALA A 157 -3.96 -16.24 -12.08
C ALA A 157 -4.77 -17.10 -13.08
N ASP A 158 -5.61 -16.47 -13.89
CA ASP A 158 -6.61 -17.03 -14.83
C ASP A 158 -6.10 -18.07 -15.87
N TYR A 159 -4.84 -18.49 -15.82
CA TYR A 159 -4.16 -19.21 -16.91
C TYR A 159 -3.32 -20.41 -16.45
N CYS A 160 -3.67 -21.10 -15.37
CA CYS A 160 -2.93 -22.31 -14.96
C CYS A 160 -3.24 -23.56 -15.82
N GLY A 161 -4.28 -23.51 -16.68
CA GLY A 161 -4.73 -24.62 -17.53
C GLY A 161 -3.61 -25.28 -18.37
N PRO A 162 -2.79 -24.52 -19.14
CA PRO A 162 -1.71 -25.09 -19.94
C PRO A 162 -0.63 -25.81 -19.13
N LEU A 163 -0.27 -25.30 -17.94
CA LEU A 163 0.72 -25.94 -17.06
C LEU A 163 0.17 -27.22 -16.43
N ILE A 164 -1.11 -27.20 -16.08
CA ILE A 164 -1.81 -28.36 -15.54
C ILE A 164 -1.94 -29.46 -16.62
N GLU A 165 -2.32 -29.11 -17.85
CA GLU A 165 -2.40 -30.05 -18.98
C GLU A 165 -1.04 -30.71 -19.27
N LYS A 166 0.06 -29.94 -19.27
CA LYS A 166 1.42 -30.50 -19.40
C LYS A 166 1.79 -31.43 -18.24
N SER A 167 1.32 -31.16 -17.02
CA SER A 167 1.53 -32.07 -15.88
C SER A 167 0.81 -33.42 -16.04
N LYS A 168 -0.32 -33.46 -16.77
CA LYS A 168 -1.06 -34.70 -17.11
C LYS A 168 -0.26 -35.62 -18.06
N MET A 169 0.74 -35.09 -18.79
CA MET A 169 1.58 -35.84 -19.75
C MET A 169 2.73 -36.63 -19.11
N LEU A 170 3.01 -36.44 -17.82
CA LEU A 170 4.08 -37.12 -17.10
C LEU A 170 3.78 -38.64 -16.96
N LYS A 171 4.69 -39.51 -17.44
CA LYS A 171 4.53 -40.98 -17.43
C LYS A 171 4.64 -41.55 -16.00
N PHE A 172 3.55 -42.11 -15.47
CA PHE A 172 3.50 -42.80 -14.17
C PHE A 172 2.91 -44.23 -14.31
N PRO A 173 3.21 -45.16 -13.37
CA PRO A 173 2.52 -46.46 -13.26
C PRO A 173 1.00 -46.29 -13.07
N TYR A 174 0.20 -47.11 -13.76
CA TYR A 174 -1.25 -46.93 -14.04
C TYR A 174 -2.14 -46.56 -12.83
N LEU A 175 -2.02 -47.23 -11.67
CA LEU A 175 -2.87 -46.97 -10.50
C LEU A 175 -2.48 -45.71 -9.70
N LYS A 176 -1.18 -45.40 -9.57
CA LYS A 176 -0.71 -44.13 -8.99
C LYS A 176 -1.03 -42.94 -9.91
N LYS A 177 -1.29 -43.18 -11.19
CA LYS A 177 -1.63 -42.16 -12.19
C LYS A 177 -3.05 -41.62 -12.00
N VAL A 178 -4.02 -42.47 -11.69
CA VAL A 178 -5.45 -42.08 -11.52
C VAL A 178 -5.64 -41.19 -10.29
N GLN A 179 -5.10 -41.59 -9.12
CA GLN A 179 -5.19 -40.77 -7.91
C GLN A 179 -4.48 -39.43 -8.05
N LYS A 180 -3.28 -39.42 -8.65
CA LYS A 180 -2.57 -38.16 -8.95
C LYS A 180 -3.34 -37.26 -9.91
N LEU A 181 -3.99 -37.82 -10.92
CA LEU A 181 -4.80 -37.04 -11.85
C LEU A 181 -6.05 -36.48 -11.15
N ALA A 182 -6.67 -37.24 -10.24
CA ALA A 182 -7.75 -36.74 -9.40
C ALA A 182 -7.28 -35.61 -8.46
N ASP A 183 -6.07 -35.71 -7.88
CA ASP A 183 -5.47 -34.63 -7.07
C ASP A 183 -5.20 -33.37 -7.91
N VAL A 184 -4.80 -33.54 -9.18
CA VAL A 184 -4.62 -32.42 -10.11
C VAL A 184 -5.96 -31.73 -10.38
N PHE A 185 -7.01 -32.48 -10.71
CA PHE A 185 -8.36 -31.90 -10.89
C PHE A 185 -8.88 -31.23 -9.62
N LYS A 186 -8.67 -31.85 -8.45
CA LYS A 186 -9.02 -31.27 -7.16
C LYS A 186 -8.35 -29.92 -6.97
N ARG A 187 -7.05 -29.83 -7.28
CA ARG A 187 -6.28 -28.60 -7.14
C ARG A 187 -6.75 -27.53 -8.11
N GLU A 188 -6.92 -27.87 -9.38
CA GLU A 188 -7.42 -26.96 -10.42
C GLU A 188 -8.80 -26.41 -10.08
N LEU A 189 -9.75 -27.30 -9.76
CA LEU A 189 -11.13 -26.91 -9.44
C LEU A 189 -11.26 -26.22 -8.08
N SER A 190 -10.23 -26.20 -7.24
CA SER A 190 -10.20 -25.41 -6.00
C SER A 190 -9.76 -23.96 -6.23
N VAL A 191 -9.39 -23.59 -7.46
CA VAL A 191 -8.97 -22.25 -7.85
C VAL A 191 -10.08 -21.57 -8.68
N PRO A 192 -10.39 -20.28 -8.44
CA PRO A 192 -11.36 -19.53 -9.22
C PRO A 192 -10.81 -19.16 -10.60
N LEU A 193 -10.93 -20.07 -11.57
CA LEU A 193 -10.48 -19.87 -12.95
C LEU A 193 -11.65 -19.55 -13.89
N LEU A 194 -11.41 -18.71 -14.90
CA LEU A 194 -12.31 -18.58 -16.03
C LEU A 194 -12.60 -19.96 -16.67
N GLU A 195 -13.85 -20.18 -17.08
CA GLU A 195 -14.33 -21.43 -17.70
C GLU A 195 -14.22 -22.70 -16.85
N MET A 196 -14.03 -22.60 -15.53
CA MET A 196 -13.94 -23.77 -14.61
C MET A 196 -15.14 -24.74 -14.67
N ASP A 197 -16.28 -24.30 -15.20
CA ASP A 197 -17.47 -25.13 -15.44
C ASP A 197 -17.21 -26.22 -16.48
N SER A 198 -16.39 -25.92 -17.51
CA SER A 198 -15.98 -26.88 -18.54
C SER A 198 -15.06 -27.95 -17.95
N THR A 199 -14.06 -27.54 -17.18
CA THR A 199 -13.15 -28.46 -16.46
C THR A 199 -13.91 -29.34 -15.47
N TYR A 200 -14.93 -28.81 -14.81
CA TYR A 200 -15.77 -29.60 -13.90
C TYR A 200 -16.61 -30.63 -14.65
N ALA A 201 -17.11 -30.29 -15.84
CA ALA A 201 -17.81 -31.24 -16.70
C ALA A 201 -16.86 -32.35 -17.20
N GLU A 202 -15.64 -32.01 -17.60
CA GLU A 202 -14.59 -32.97 -17.96
C GLU A 202 -14.29 -33.90 -16.78
N TRP A 203 -14.11 -33.35 -15.57
CA TRP A 203 -13.86 -34.14 -14.37
C TRP A 203 -15.01 -35.10 -14.05
N LYS A 204 -16.28 -34.67 -14.20
CA LYS A 204 -17.45 -35.54 -14.03
C LYS A 204 -17.49 -36.67 -15.06
N GLN A 205 -17.19 -36.36 -16.32
CA GLN A 205 -17.15 -37.36 -17.38
C GLN A 205 -15.98 -38.33 -17.18
N TRP A 206 -14.83 -37.85 -16.75
CA TRP A 206 -13.64 -38.66 -16.51
C TRP A 206 -13.80 -39.54 -15.26
N SER A 207 -14.30 -39.00 -14.15
CA SER A 207 -14.50 -39.75 -12.91
C SER A 207 -15.53 -40.86 -13.03
N SER A 208 -16.56 -40.69 -13.88
CA SER A 208 -17.58 -41.72 -14.13
C SER A 208 -17.07 -42.92 -14.94
N THR A 209 -15.88 -42.83 -15.55
CA THR A 209 -15.23 -43.98 -16.22
C THR A 209 -14.65 -45.00 -15.25
N PHE A 210 -14.62 -44.70 -13.95
CA PHE A 210 -14.06 -45.57 -12.91
C PHE A 210 -15.15 -46.10 -11.96
N PRO A 211 -14.93 -47.28 -11.34
CA PRO A 211 -15.86 -47.84 -10.35
C PRO A 211 -16.06 -46.92 -9.14
N GLU A 212 -17.27 -46.92 -8.57
CA GLU A 212 -17.60 -46.17 -7.36
C GLU A 212 -16.63 -46.50 -6.22
N GLY A 213 -16.13 -45.45 -5.55
CA GLY A 213 -15.22 -45.56 -4.41
C GLY A 213 -13.72 -45.55 -4.74
N LEU A 214 -13.32 -45.58 -6.02
CA LEU A 214 -11.91 -45.47 -6.41
C LEU A 214 -11.37 -44.03 -6.26
N ILE A 215 -12.23 -43.03 -6.47
CA ILE A 215 -11.90 -41.60 -6.41
C ILE A 215 -12.90 -40.91 -5.48
N ASP A 216 -12.41 -40.16 -4.49
CA ASP A 216 -13.27 -39.35 -3.63
C ASP A 216 -13.69 -38.06 -4.34
N ALA A 217 -14.95 -38.01 -4.77
CA ALA A 217 -15.55 -36.89 -5.47
C ALA A 217 -15.76 -35.65 -4.58
N LYS A 218 -16.06 -35.85 -3.29
CA LYS A 218 -16.54 -34.78 -2.40
C LYS A 218 -15.55 -33.61 -2.25
N PRO A 219 -14.22 -33.85 -2.10
CA PRO A 219 -13.26 -32.76 -2.01
C PRO A 219 -13.18 -31.91 -3.27
N VAL A 220 -13.38 -32.52 -4.45
CA VAL A 220 -13.34 -31.82 -5.74
C VAL A 220 -14.58 -30.94 -5.90
N GLU A 221 -15.77 -31.49 -5.61
CA GLU A 221 -17.04 -30.75 -5.68
C GLU A 221 -17.09 -29.59 -4.68
N TYR A 222 -16.57 -29.81 -3.47
CA TYR A 222 -16.43 -28.75 -2.47
C TYR A 222 -15.49 -27.65 -2.95
N GLY A 223 -14.31 -28.01 -3.46
CA GLY A 223 -13.34 -27.07 -4.03
C GLY A 223 -13.96 -26.22 -5.14
N TYR A 224 -14.58 -26.87 -6.12
CA TYR A 224 -15.31 -26.23 -7.23
C TYR A 224 -16.36 -25.23 -6.73
N THR A 225 -17.18 -25.63 -5.76
CA THR A 225 -18.26 -24.77 -5.24
C THR A 225 -17.71 -23.53 -4.53
N GLN A 226 -16.62 -23.65 -3.77
CA GLN A 226 -15.99 -22.51 -3.11
C GLN A 226 -15.26 -21.60 -4.11
N ALA A 227 -14.54 -22.19 -5.07
CA ALA A 227 -13.86 -21.47 -6.12
C ALA A 227 -14.84 -20.67 -6.99
N LYS A 228 -15.96 -21.28 -7.39
CA LYS A 228 -16.99 -20.59 -8.18
C LYS A 228 -17.56 -19.35 -7.47
N LYS A 229 -17.83 -19.45 -6.16
CA LYS A 229 -18.25 -18.29 -5.35
C LYS A 229 -17.19 -17.18 -5.30
N ARG A 230 -15.90 -17.52 -5.30
CA ARG A 230 -14.82 -16.52 -5.36
C ARG A 230 -14.72 -15.91 -6.75
N LEU A 231 -14.85 -16.73 -7.80
CA LEU A 231 -14.86 -16.26 -9.20
C LEU A 231 -15.97 -15.24 -9.44
N ASP A 232 -17.16 -15.44 -8.88
CA ASP A 232 -18.27 -14.47 -8.98
C ASP A 232 -17.92 -13.10 -8.36
N ILE A 233 -17.04 -13.07 -7.35
CA ILE A 233 -16.54 -11.83 -6.74
C ILE A 233 -15.46 -11.20 -7.63
N TYR A 234 -14.63 -12.02 -8.27
CA TYR A 234 -13.45 -11.57 -9.04
C TYR A 234 -13.83 -11.06 -10.43
N LYS A 235 -14.82 -11.69 -11.06
CA LYS A 235 -15.24 -11.44 -12.44
C LYS A 235 -15.49 -9.97 -12.79
N PRO A 236 -16.18 -9.15 -11.95
CA PRO A 236 -16.37 -7.73 -12.27
C PRO A 236 -15.06 -6.95 -12.36
N PHE A 237 -14.03 -7.34 -11.60
CA PHE A 237 -12.71 -6.70 -11.65
C PHE A 237 -11.94 -7.15 -12.90
N GLU A 238 -12.00 -8.44 -13.25
CA GLU A 238 -11.36 -8.95 -14.48
C GLU A 238 -11.97 -8.32 -15.74
N ASP A 239 -13.29 -8.21 -15.80
CA ASP A 239 -13.99 -7.53 -16.91
C ASP A 239 -13.57 -6.05 -17.02
N GLN A 240 -13.40 -5.37 -15.89
CA GLN A 240 -12.94 -3.98 -15.86
C GLN A 240 -11.48 -3.85 -16.29
N LEU A 241 -10.59 -4.75 -15.86
CA LEU A 241 -9.18 -4.76 -16.26
C LEU A 241 -9.02 -4.95 -17.78
N LEU A 242 -9.85 -5.79 -18.41
CA LEU A 242 -9.86 -5.97 -19.86
C LEU A 242 -10.34 -4.73 -20.62
N ALA A 243 -11.25 -3.94 -20.03
CA ALA A 243 -11.79 -2.74 -20.66
C ALA A 243 -10.89 -1.51 -20.51
N THR A 244 -9.97 -1.52 -19.55
CA THR A 244 -9.18 -0.35 -19.16
C THR A 244 -7.96 -0.16 -20.06
N GLN A 245 -7.65 1.10 -20.42
CA GLN A 245 -6.48 1.43 -21.26
C GLN A 245 -5.47 2.36 -20.57
N SER A 246 -5.87 3.08 -19.53
CA SER A 246 -4.99 4.02 -18.80
C SER A 246 -4.34 3.36 -17.59
N ASN A 247 -3.07 3.68 -17.33
CA ASN A 247 -2.33 3.23 -16.15
C ASN A 247 -2.98 3.68 -14.82
N GLU A 248 -3.61 4.86 -14.79
CA GLU A 248 -4.28 5.37 -13.59
C GLU A 248 -5.54 4.55 -13.26
N GLU A 249 -6.34 4.26 -14.27
CA GLU A 249 -7.54 3.43 -14.15
C GLU A 249 -7.20 1.98 -13.82
N LEU A 250 -6.11 1.45 -14.42
CA LEU A 250 -5.59 0.11 -14.10
C LEU A 250 -5.18 0.04 -12.63
N LEU A 251 -4.39 1.01 -12.16
CA LEU A 251 -3.99 1.08 -10.75
C LEU A 251 -5.19 1.16 -9.81
N GLU A 252 -6.18 2.00 -10.13
CA GLU A 252 -7.40 2.11 -9.32
C GLU A 252 -8.18 0.79 -9.28
N THR A 253 -8.31 0.11 -10.43
CA THR A 253 -9.00 -1.17 -10.56
C THR A 253 -8.30 -2.27 -9.77
N TYR A 254 -6.97 -2.40 -9.90
CA TYR A 254 -6.17 -3.33 -9.10
C TYR A 254 -6.28 -3.03 -7.61
N ASN A 255 -6.24 -1.76 -7.20
CA ASN A 255 -6.40 -1.38 -5.80
C ASN A 255 -7.79 -1.76 -5.27
N LYS A 256 -8.87 -1.59 -6.05
CA LYS A 256 -10.21 -2.06 -5.68
C LYS A 256 -10.24 -3.58 -5.55
N TYR A 257 -9.63 -4.29 -6.49
CA TYR A 257 -9.56 -5.75 -6.50
C TYR A 257 -8.82 -6.28 -5.27
N ILE A 258 -7.61 -5.76 -4.98
CA ILE A 258 -6.81 -6.15 -3.83
C ILE A 258 -7.55 -5.91 -2.51
N ASN A 259 -8.27 -4.80 -2.38
CA ASN A 259 -9.05 -4.50 -1.18
C ASN A 259 -10.27 -5.43 -0.99
N ALA A 260 -10.80 -6.02 -2.07
CA ALA A 260 -11.88 -6.99 -2.00
C ALA A 260 -11.40 -8.39 -1.57
N VAL A 261 -10.13 -8.72 -1.83
CA VAL A 261 -9.53 -10.01 -1.53
C VAL A 261 -8.93 -10.03 -0.13
N LYS A 262 -9.15 -11.13 0.61
CA LYS A 262 -8.69 -11.28 2.01
C LYS A 262 -7.51 -12.23 2.19
N ASP A 263 -7.26 -13.09 1.21
CA ASP A 263 -6.17 -14.06 1.28
C ASP A 263 -4.83 -13.40 0.92
N PRO A 264 -3.79 -13.50 1.77
CA PRO A 264 -2.51 -12.86 1.47
C PRO A 264 -1.80 -13.39 0.23
N SER A 265 -1.95 -14.67 -0.09
CA SER A 265 -1.32 -15.28 -1.26
C SER A 265 -1.95 -14.69 -2.51
N THR A 266 -3.30 -14.65 -2.55
CA THR A 266 -4.03 -14.08 -3.68
C THR A 266 -3.72 -12.61 -3.88
N VAL A 267 -3.60 -11.84 -2.79
CA VAL A 267 -3.20 -10.42 -2.89
C VAL A 267 -1.81 -10.27 -3.49
N ILE A 268 -0.83 -11.07 -3.06
CA ILE A 268 0.52 -11.06 -3.64
C ILE A 268 0.47 -11.45 -5.12
N CYS A 269 -0.32 -12.46 -5.50
CA CYS A 269 -0.48 -12.84 -6.89
C CYS A 269 -1.05 -11.71 -7.74
N ILE A 270 -2.05 -10.98 -7.24
CA ILE A 270 -2.64 -9.83 -7.94
C ILE A 270 -1.59 -8.70 -8.08
N PHE A 271 -0.78 -8.44 -7.05
CA PHE A 271 0.32 -7.49 -7.15
C PHE A 271 1.36 -7.92 -8.21
N GLU A 272 1.81 -9.17 -8.18
CA GLU A 272 2.79 -9.69 -9.16
C GLU A 272 2.22 -9.67 -10.60
N ARG A 273 0.91 -9.88 -10.76
CA ARG A 273 0.23 -9.71 -12.06
C ARG A 273 0.21 -8.25 -12.50
N ALA A 274 -0.17 -7.35 -11.60
CA ALA A 274 -0.22 -5.91 -11.85
C ALA A 274 1.17 -5.34 -12.17
N ALA A 275 2.24 -5.90 -11.59
CA ALA A 275 3.62 -5.48 -11.88
C ALA A 275 3.97 -5.59 -13.36
N SER A 276 3.40 -6.55 -14.11
CA SER A 276 3.66 -6.67 -15.55
C SER A 276 3.10 -5.52 -16.39
N GLN A 277 2.09 -4.79 -15.87
CA GLN A 277 1.41 -3.70 -16.56
C GLN A 277 1.74 -2.32 -15.96
N LEU A 278 2.01 -2.28 -14.65
CA LEU A 278 2.24 -1.06 -13.87
C LEU A 278 3.69 -0.95 -13.37
N CYS A 279 4.62 -1.67 -13.98
CA CYS A 279 6.03 -1.68 -13.57
C CYS A 279 6.67 -0.30 -13.55
N LEU A 280 6.26 0.64 -14.41
CA LEU A 280 6.80 1.99 -14.47
C LEU A 280 6.06 3.00 -13.57
N VAL A 281 5.15 2.53 -12.70
CA VAL A 281 4.33 3.37 -11.82
C VAL A 281 4.84 3.27 -10.38
N PRO A 282 5.52 4.30 -9.83
CA PRO A 282 6.10 4.21 -8.48
C PRO A 282 5.06 4.02 -7.37
N ALA A 283 3.87 4.63 -7.50
CA ALA A 283 2.78 4.50 -6.53
C ALA A 283 2.35 3.04 -6.33
N PHE A 284 2.29 2.26 -7.43
CA PHE A 284 2.00 0.82 -7.39
C PHE A 284 3.02 0.06 -6.53
N TRP A 285 4.31 0.31 -6.76
CA TRP A 285 5.39 -0.35 -6.00
C TRP A 285 5.41 0.03 -4.53
N LEU A 286 5.04 1.27 -4.20
CA LEU A 286 4.87 1.69 -2.81
C LEU A 286 3.72 0.93 -2.14
N ASP A 287 2.58 0.77 -2.82
CA ASP A 287 1.45 0.00 -2.29
C ASP A 287 1.84 -1.49 -2.08
N TYR A 288 2.49 -2.09 -3.06
CA TYR A 288 2.96 -3.47 -2.98
C TYR A 288 4.00 -3.65 -1.88
N GLY A 289 5.02 -2.80 -1.85
CA GLY A 289 6.08 -2.80 -0.84
C GLY A 289 5.52 -2.63 0.57
N ASN A 290 4.59 -1.69 0.77
CA ASN A 290 3.95 -1.46 2.07
C ASN A 290 3.09 -2.65 2.52
N TYR A 291 2.42 -3.33 1.58
CA TYR A 291 1.66 -4.53 1.89
C TYR A 291 2.59 -5.66 2.38
N VAL A 292 3.64 -5.97 1.62
CA VAL A 292 4.60 -7.02 1.97
C VAL A 292 5.38 -6.68 3.24
N PHE A 293 5.74 -5.42 3.45
CA PHE A 293 6.40 -4.95 4.66
C PHE A 293 5.58 -5.23 5.93
N LYS A 294 4.23 -5.14 5.85
CA LYS A 294 3.35 -5.52 6.96
C LYS A 294 3.30 -7.03 7.21
N LEU A 295 3.60 -7.84 6.20
CA LEU A 295 3.62 -9.30 6.29
C LEU A 295 4.96 -9.86 6.79
N GLY A 296 6.09 -9.17 6.59
CA GLY A 296 7.40 -9.56 7.13
C GLY A 296 8.60 -9.17 6.25
N ASP A 297 9.69 -9.95 6.35
CA ASP A 297 11.03 -9.63 5.85
C ASP A 297 11.20 -9.65 4.30
N GLN A 298 10.13 -9.76 3.53
CA GLN A 298 10.19 -9.86 2.07
C GLN A 298 10.20 -8.50 1.34
N ALA A 299 10.04 -7.39 2.06
CA ALA A 299 9.97 -6.06 1.48
C ALA A 299 11.21 -5.69 0.64
N LEU A 300 12.41 -6.16 1.02
CA LEU A 300 13.63 -5.90 0.24
C LEU A 300 13.58 -6.48 -1.18
N SER A 301 12.92 -7.61 -1.38
CA SER A 301 12.77 -8.20 -2.70
C SER A 301 11.91 -7.31 -3.59
N VAL A 302 10.81 -6.80 -3.05
CA VAL A 302 9.94 -5.85 -3.75
C VAL A 302 10.66 -4.53 -4.01
N CYS A 303 11.41 -3.99 -3.03
CA CYS A 303 12.24 -2.80 -3.24
C CYS A 303 13.23 -2.98 -4.39
N ARG A 304 13.87 -4.15 -4.50
CA ARG A 304 14.79 -4.43 -5.61
C ARG A 304 14.06 -4.41 -6.95
N LYS A 305 12.91 -5.09 -7.06
CA LYS A 305 12.09 -5.07 -8.28
C LYS A 305 11.64 -3.65 -8.64
N ALA A 306 11.17 -2.91 -7.64
CA ALA A 306 10.69 -1.54 -7.80
C ALA A 306 11.77 -0.60 -8.34
N LEU A 307 12.99 -0.66 -7.79
CA LEU A 307 14.08 0.23 -8.19
C LEU A 307 14.77 -0.16 -9.49
N ARG A 308 14.75 -1.45 -9.88
CA ARG A 308 15.16 -1.86 -11.23
C ARG A 308 14.19 -1.36 -12.31
N ASN A 309 12.92 -1.11 -11.94
CA ASN A 309 11.91 -0.56 -12.84
C ASN A 309 11.84 0.97 -12.83
N CYS A 310 11.89 1.57 -11.63
CA CYS A 310 11.69 2.99 -11.40
C CYS A 310 12.87 3.60 -10.63
N PRO A 311 14.11 3.55 -11.14
CA PRO A 311 15.28 4.09 -10.45
C PRO A 311 15.22 5.61 -10.22
N TRP A 312 14.43 6.33 -11.02
CA TRP A 312 14.24 7.78 -10.89
C TRP A 312 13.31 8.20 -9.74
N SER A 313 12.59 7.27 -9.10
CA SER A 313 11.64 7.63 -8.04
C SER A 313 12.33 7.78 -6.70
N GLU A 314 12.37 9.01 -6.20
CA GLU A 314 12.87 9.37 -4.88
C GLU A 314 12.13 8.60 -3.76
N GLU A 315 10.81 8.44 -3.88
CA GLU A 315 9.98 7.81 -2.87
C GLU A 315 10.30 6.32 -2.66
N LEU A 316 10.65 5.61 -3.74
CA LEU A 316 11.03 4.19 -3.67
C LEU A 316 12.39 4.00 -3.00
N TRP A 317 13.35 4.90 -3.23
CA TRP A 317 14.63 4.90 -2.53
C TRP A 317 14.46 5.20 -1.04
N ILE A 318 13.65 6.21 -0.70
CA ILE A 318 13.28 6.51 0.70
C ILE A 318 12.62 5.28 1.35
N PHE A 319 11.73 4.59 0.63
CA PHE A 319 11.11 3.37 1.12
C PHE A 319 12.14 2.26 1.38
N LYS A 320 13.08 2.01 0.46
CA LYS A 320 14.18 1.04 0.65
C LYS A 320 15.04 1.40 1.87
N LEU A 321 15.42 2.68 2.05
CA LEU A 321 16.18 3.13 3.22
C LEU A 321 15.46 2.81 4.54
N ARG A 322 14.16 3.09 4.62
CA ARG A 322 13.33 2.80 5.80
C ARG A 322 13.19 1.29 6.04
N VAL A 323 13.11 0.48 4.99
CA VAL A 323 13.09 -0.98 5.10
C VAL A 323 14.45 -1.50 5.62
N LEU A 324 15.57 -0.97 5.13
CA LEU A 324 16.92 -1.31 5.60
C LEU A 324 17.12 -0.96 7.08
N GLU A 325 16.65 0.23 7.50
CA GLU A 325 16.64 0.67 8.90
C GLU A 325 15.82 -0.30 9.77
N ASN A 326 14.59 -0.63 9.37
CA ASN A 326 13.72 -1.54 10.12
C ASN A 326 14.34 -2.94 10.27
N LEU A 327 15.02 -3.42 9.23
CA LEU A 327 15.75 -4.70 9.24
C LEU A 327 17.11 -4.63 9.95
N LYS A 328 17.47 -3.46 10.53
CA LYS A 328 18.73 -3.22 11.24
C LYS A 328 19.96 -3.66 10.43
N LYS A 329 19.96 -3.34 9.13
CA LYS A 329 21.13 -3.58 8.28
C LYS A 329 22.30 -2.70 8.73
N LYS A 330 23.52 -3.10 8.33
CA LYS A 330 24.74 -2.37 8.68
C LYS A 330 24.72 -0.97 8.05
N ASP A 331 25.30 0.00 8.76
CA ASP A 331 25.38 1.40 8.30
C ASP A 331 25.98 1.53 6.89
N GLY A 332 26.99 0.72 6.56
CA GLY A 332 27.60 0.69 5.21
C GLY A 332 26.58 0.38 4.11
N THR A 333 25.69 -0.58 4.33
CA THR A 333 24.64 -0.94 3.35
C THR A 333 23.59 0.17 3.19
N VAL A 334 23.32 0.93 4.26
CA VAL A 334 22.39 2.07 4.19
C VAL A 334 23.04 3.24 3.45
N LEU A 335 24.33 3.49 3.69
CA LEU A 335 25.11 4.48 2.95
C LEU A 335 25.20 4.15 1.46
N GLU A 336 25.54 2.90 1.10
CA GLU A 336 25.57 2.43 -0.29
C GLU A 336 24.22 2.69 -0.98
N CYS A 337 23.11 2.34 -0.31
CA CYS A 337 21.77 2.59 -0.84
C CYS A 337 21.47 4.09 -1.05
N PHE A 338 21.99 4.96 -0.19
CA PHE A 338 21.80 6.41 -0.30
C PHE A 338 22.65 6.99 -1.44
N GLU A 339 23.89 6.55 -1.58
CA GLU A 339 24.79 6.96 -2.67
C GLU A 339 24.26 6.49 -4.03
N GLU A 340 23.80 5.24 -4.13
CA GLU A 340 23.08 4.72 -5.32
C GLU A 340 21.88 5.60 -5.68
N ALA A 341 21.05 5.95 -4.69
CA ALA A 341 19.86 6.77 -4.91
C ALA A 341 20.20 8.16 -5.48
N ILE A 342 21.23 8.83 -4.95
CA ILE A 342 21.67 10.14 -5.45
C ILE A 342 22.08 10.05 -6.93
N LEU A 343 22.84 9.01 -7.28
CA LEU A 343 23.29 8.80 -8.66
C LEU A 343 22.10 8.52 -9.60
N SER A 344 21.11 7.74 -9.14
CA SER A 344 19.94 7.37 -9.94
C SER A 344 18.91 8.49 -10.15
N ILE A 345 18.81 9.46 -9.22
CA ILE A 345 17.81 10.55 -9.27
C ILE A 345 18.36 11.83 -9.95
N SER A 346 19.68 11.88 -10.21
CA SER A 346 20.40 12.98 -10.87
C SER A 346 19.64 13.59 -12.07
N PRO A 347 19.57 14.94 -12.23
CA PRO A 347 20.55 15.92 -11.75
C PRO A 347 20.24 16.62 -10.43
N ASN A 348 19.05 16.46 -9.86
CA ASN A 348 18.67 17.23 -8.66
C ASN A 348 18.80 16.38 -7.39
N PRO A 349 19.51 16.87 -6.34
CA PRO A 349 19.59 16.17 -5.07
C PRO A 349 18.20 16.12 -4.41
N GLY A 350 17.69 14.92 -4.17
CA GLY A 350 16.39 14.71 -3.52
C GLY A 350 16.39 15.25 -2.09
N LEU A 351 15.60 16.30 -1.83
CA LEU A 351 15.45 16.90 -0.50
C LEU A 351 14.91 15.89 0.51
N GLU A 352 13.89 15.12 0.13
CA GLU A 352 13.25 14.15 1.01
C GLU A 352 14.15 12.92 1.22
N LEU A 353 14.97 12.56 0.23
CA LEU A 353 16.01 11.54 0.35
C LEU A 353 17.09 11.94 1.36
N TRP A 354 17.61 13.16 1.27
CA TRP A 354 18.56 13.70 2.25
C TRP A 354 17.97 13.71 3.66
N LEU A 355 16.72 14.18 3.80
CA LEU A 355 16.02 14.16 5.08
C LEU A 355 15.88 12.74 5.64
N ALA A 356 15.47 11.77 4.81
CA ALA A 356 15.34 10.37 5.22
C ALA A 356 16.67 9.78 5.72
N TYR A 357 17.79 10.09 5.05
CA TYR A 357 19.12 9.62 5.47
C TYR A 357 19.62 10.30 6.74
N LEU A 358 19.44 11.62 6.88
CA LEU A 358 19.79 12.37 8.09
C LEU A 358 18.98 11.90 9.30
N GLU A 359 17.70 11.64 9.09
CA GLU A 359 16.80 11.06 10.07
C GLU A 359 17.25 9.67 10.54
N TYR A 360 17.59 8.78 9.59
CA TYR A 360 18.18 7.47 9.89
C TYR A 360 19.43 7.61 10.76
N TYR A 361 20.37 8.45 10.33
CA TYR A 361 21.65 8.63 11.00
C TYR A 361 21.46 9.18 12.42
N HIS A 362 20.54 10.12 12.59
CA HIS A 362 20.16 10.67 13.89
C HIS A 362 19.57 9.61 14.83
N ARG A 363 18.68 8.75 14.32
CA ARG A 363 17.99 7.72 15.12
C ARG A 363 18.89 6.55 15.52
N VAL A 364 19.77 6.10 14.62
CA VAL A 364 20.46 4.81 14.73
C VAL A 364 21.94 4.95 15.08
N VAL A 365 22.68 5.80 14.36
CA VAL A 365 24.15 5.83 14.44
C VAL A 365 24.65 6.69 15.60
N GLY A 366 23.94 7.77 15.92
CA GLY A 366 24.14 8.57 17.13
C GLY A 366 25.43 9.40 17.22
N SER A 367 26.38 9.28 16.28
CA SER A 367 27.59 10.12 16.25
C SER A 367 27.22 11.58 15.94
N THR A 368 27.44 12.48 16.90
CA THR A 368 27.03 13.87 16.81
C THR A 368 27.87 14.66 15.80
N GLU A 369 29.20 14.50 15.82
CA GLU A 369 30.10 15.23 14.93
C GLU A 369 29.87 14.88 13.46
N LYS A 370 29.79 13.59 13.14
CA LYS A 370 29.54 13.16 11.77
C LYS A 370 28.15 13.56 11.30
N LEU A 371 27.14 13.53 12.17
CA LEU A 371 25.80 14.03 11.81
C LEU A 371 25.84 15.52 11.45
N ASP A 372 26.56 16.34 12.20
CA ASP A 372 26.68 17.76 11.94
C ASP A 372 27.41 18.01 10.59
N THR A 373 28.42 17.20 10.25
CA THR A 373 29.05 17.27 8.92
C THR A 373 28.08 16.91 7.79
N LEU A 374 27.25 15.88 7.98
CA LEU A 374 26.23 15.47 7.00
C LEU A 374 25.17 16.55 6.78
N PHE A 375 24.71 17.21 7.85
CA PHE A 375 23.79 18.33 7.74
C PHE A 375 24.37 19.47 6.92
N ASN A 376 25.63 19.85 7.18
CA ASN A 376 26.28 20.91 6.42
C ASN A 376 26.48 20.53 4.94
N GLN A 377 26.82 19.27 4.66
CA GLN A 377 26.90 18.75 3.29
C GLN A 377 25.54 18.82 2.57
N ALA A 378 24.47 18.37 3.22
CA ALA A 378 23.12 18.43 2.67
C ALA A 378 22.67 19.87 2.36
N ILE A 379 22.90 20.80 3.30
CA ILE A 379 22.57 22.23 3.12
C ILE A 379 23.34 22.82 1.93
N HIS A 380 24.61 22.49 1.79
CA HIS A 380 25.45 22.97 0.69
C HIS A 380 24.98 22.40 -0.67
N GLN A 381 24.69 21.10 -0.75
CA GLN A 381 24.28 20.45 -1.99
C GLN A 381 22.88 20.86 -2.45
N LEU A 382 21.92 20.96 -1.52
CA LEU A 382 20.55 21.34 -1.86
C LEU A 382 20.44 22.83 -2.20
N GLY A 383 21.12 23.68 -1.43
CA GLY A 383 20.98 25.14 -1.54
C GLY A 383 19.54 25.61 -1.28
N LEU A 384 19.30 26.92 -1.46
CA LEU A 384 17.96 27.51 -1.32
C LEU A 384 17.01 27.14 -2.48
N GLU A 385 17.57 26.75 -3.63
CA GLU A 385 16.78 26.39 -4.83
C GLU A 385 16.04 25.07 -4.61
N ASN A 386 16.72 24.05 -4.06
CA ASN A 386 16.10 22.74 -3.80
C ASN A 386 15.52 22.61 -2.37
N ASP A 387 15.88 23.51 -1.43
CA ASP A 387 15.30 23.57 -0.08
C ASP A 387 14.84 25.00 0.28
N SER A 388 13.87 25.52 -0.47
CA SER A 388 13.31 26.87 -0.25
C SER A 388 12.74 27.06 1.16
N GLN A 389 12.17 26.00 1.75
CA GLN A 389 11.63 26.01 3.10
C GLN A 389 12.67 25.73 4.19
N CYS A 390 13.94 25.57 3.81
CA CYS A 390 15.05 25.26 4.69
C CYS A 390 14.76 24.10 5.65
N LYS A 391 14.06 23.05 5.18
CA LYS A 391 13.65 21.89 5.98
C LYS A 391 14.85 21.23 6.65
N VAL A 392 15.97 21.11 5.94
CA VAL A 392 17.21 20.49 6.48
C VAL A 392 17.77 21.36 7.60
N SER A 393 17.93 22.67 7.37
CA SER A 393 18.44 23.61 8.38
C SER A 393 17.51 23.71 9.60
N ARG A 394 16.19 23.71 9.39
CA ARG A 394 15.20 23.70 10.47
C ARG A 394 15.28 22.42 11.29
N PHE A 395 15.47 21.27 10.65
CA PHE A 395 15.69 20.01 11.36
C PHE A 395 16.99 20.04 12.16
N PHE A 396 18.08 20.52 11.56
CA PHE A 396 19.38 20.60 12.21
C PHE A 396 19.35 21.51 13.47
N THR A 397 18.72 22.68 13.39
CA THR A 397 18.62 23.60 14.53
C THR A 397 17.87 23.00 15.73
N ARG A 398 16.83 22.19 15.50
CA ARG A 398 16.12 21.48 16.57
C ARG A 398 17.02 20.47 17.27
N ILE A 399 17.82 19.72 16.51
CA ILE A 399 18.78 18.76 17.07
C ILE A 399 19.86 19.48 17.88
N LEU A 400 20.42 20.57 17.35
CA LEU A 400 21.41 21.38 18.08
C LEU A 400 20.84 21.95 19.39
N ALA A 401 19.63 22.48 19.36
CA ALA A 401 18.97 23.01 20.54
C ALA A 401 18.71 21.94 21.60
N GLN A 402 18.24 20.74 21.20
CA GLN A 402 18.07 19.59 22.10
C GLN A 402 19.38 19.14 22.75
N ARG A 403 20.51 19.32 22.07
CA ARG A 403 21.86 19.04 22.60
C ARG A 403 22.43 20.17 23.48
N GLY A 404 21.70 21.27 23.66
CA GLY A 404 22.15 22.45 24.40
C GLY A 404 23.01 23.44 23.60
N ALA A 405 23.24 23.20 22.30
CA ALA A 405 24.02 24.05 21.41
C ALA A 405 23.16 25.20 20.81
N ILE A 406 22.46 25.95 21.66
CA ILE A 406 21.52 27.00 21.21
C ILE A 406 22.21 28.13 20.44
N LYS A 407 23.49 28.42 20.73
CA LYS A 407 24.27 29.43 20.02
C LYS A 407 24.48 29.07 18.55
N ASP A 408 24.76 27.81 18.27
CA ASP A 408 24.95 27.32 16.90
C ASP A 408 23.60 27.24 16.17
N ALA A 409 22.54 26.82 16.87
CA ALA A 409 21.18 26.87 16.34
C ALA A 409 20.76 28.30 15.92
N ARG A 410 21.08 29.33 16.74
CA ARG A 410 20.84 30.75 16.39
C ARG A 410 21.62 31.19 15.15
N LYS A 411 22.86 30.72 14.98
CA LYS A 411 23.69 31.03 13.81
C LYS A 411 23.03 30.54 12.52
N ILE A 412 22.51 29.32 12.52
CA ILE A 412 21.79 28.74 11.39
C ILE A 412 20.44 29.44 11.18
N TRP A 413 19.68 29.73 12.24
CA TRP A 413 18.44 30.52 12.13
C TRP A 413 18.67 31.91 11.55
N GLY A 414 19.81 32.54 11.84
CA GLY A 414 20.21 33.80 11.21
C GLY A 414 20.48 33.67 9.71
N GLN A 415 20.77 32.48 9.20
CA GLN A 415 20.84 32.19 7.76
C GLN A 415 19.46 31.90 7.16
N ILE A 416 18.61 31.14 7.88
CA ILE A 416 17.22 30.83 7.48
C ILE A 416 16.41 32.11 7.34
N ILE A 417 16.56 33.07 8.26
CA ILE A 417 15.81 34.34 8.30
C ILE A 417 16.47 35.42 7.42
N LYS A 418 17.00 35.02 6.27
CA LYS A 418 17.38 35.93 5.19
C LYS A 418 16.25 36.02 4.17
N SER A 419 16.34 36.95 3.23
CA SER A 419 15.39 37.03 2.12
C SER A 419 15.44 35.74 1.29
N PRO A 420 14.30 35.16 0.85
CA PRO A 420 12.92 35.64 0.98
C PRO A 420 12.21 35.25 2.28
N ASN A 421 12.78 34.33 3.07
CA ASN A 421 12.13 33.68 4.21
C ASN A 421 11.80 34.63 5.38
N LYS A 422 12.57 35.71 5.55
CA LYS A 422 12.35 36.70 6.62
C LYS A 422 10.96 37.38 6.59
N SER A 423 10.29 37.39 5.44
CA SER A 423 8.96 38.00 5.28
C SER A 423 7.82 37.12 5.80
N PHE A 424 8.07 35.82 6.07
CA PHE A 424 7.02 34.88 6.48
C PHE A 424 7.01 34.63 7.98
N SER A 425 5.84 34.81 8.59
CA SER A 425 5.56 34.59 10.01
C SER A 425 5.92 33.18 10.52
N ILE A 426 5.77 32.15 9.67
CA ILE A 426 5.99 30.75 10.07
C ILE A 426 7.43 30.47 10.54
N PHE A 427 8.44 31.06 9.89
CA PHE A 427 9.85 30.86 10.27
C PHE A 427 10.17 31.54 11.60
N TRP A 428 9.63 32.75 11.82
CA TRP A 428 9.80 33.47 13.08
C TRP A 428 9.10 32.79 14.25
N LEU A 429 7.88 32.29 14.04
CA LEU A 429 7.14 31.54 15.06
C LEU A 429 7.88 30.26 15.46
N GLU A 430 8.45 29.56 14.49
CA GLU A 430 9.24 28.36 14.77
C GLU A 430 10.53 28.67 15.51
N PHE A 431 11.26 29.72 15.12
CA PHE A 431 12.44 30.15 15.86
C PHE A 431 12.08 30.62 17.27
N ALA A 432 10.98 31.35 17.43
CA ALA A 432 10.47 31.75 18.73
C ALA A 432 10.09 30.54 19.60
N ASN A 433 9.47 29.51 19.02
CA ASN A 433 9.18 28.26 19.74
C ASN A 433 10.44 27.53 20.20
N LEU A 434 11.51 27.55 19.40
CA LEU A 434 12.79 26.98 19.76
C LEU A 434 13.48 27.79 20.89
N GLU A 435 13.46 29.12 20.82
CA GLU A 435 13.94 29.99 21.91
C GLU A 435 13.09 29.87 23.18
N LYS A 436 11.77 29.67 23.08
CA LYS A 436 10.91 29.42 24.25
C LYS A 436 11.30 28.17 25.02
N GLN A 437 11.77 27.13 24.31
CA GLN A 437 12.10 25.84 24.92
C GLN A 437 13.53 25.78 25.46
N TYR A 438 14.51 26.37 24.75
CA TYR A 438 15.94 26.18 25.03
C TYR A 438 16.72 27.50 25.17
N GLY A 439 16.05 28.63 24.96
CA GLY A 439 16.66 29.95 24.88
C GLY A 439 16.49 30.80 26.13
N GLU A 440 16.87 32.07 26.00
CA GLU A 440 16.81 33.05 27.08
C GLU A 440 15.60 33.97 26.91
N PRO A 441 14.86 34.33 27.98
CA PRO A 441 13.68 35.20 27.91
C PRO A 441 13.91 36.52 27.16
N GLN A 442 15.07 37.16 27.38
CA GLN A 442 15.40 38.43 26.74
C GLN A 442 15.71 38.29 25.24
N ALA A 443 16.32 37.16 24.85
CA ALA A 443 16.58 36.85 23.46
C ALA A 443 15.27 36.63 22.69
N LEU A 444 14.31 35.93 23.30
CA LEU A 444 12.98 35.71 22.74
C LEU A 444 12.19 37.02 22.54
N ARG A 445 12.18 37.92 23.53
CA ARG A 445 11.53 39.24 23.39
C ARG A 445 12.14 40.06 22.26
N SER A 446 13.47 40.08 22.19
CA SER A 446 14.22 40.74 21.11
C SER A 446 13.90 40.11 19.75
N LEU A 447 13.67 38.80 19.71
CA LEU A 447 13.30 38.08 18.50
C LEU A 447 11.92 38.49 18.00
N PHE A 448 10.91 38.56 18.88
CA PHE A 448 9.58 39.00 18.50
C PHE A 448 9.56 40.44 17.96
N GLN A 449 10.33 41.34 18.58
CA GLN A 449 10.49 42.72 18.07
C GLN A 449 11.09 42.76 16.66
N LYS A 450 12.10 41.93 16.38
CA LYS A 450 12.68 41.81 15.04
C LYS A 450 11.68 41.23 14.04
N ALA A 451 10.94 40.19 14.45
CA ALA A 451 9.92 39.55 13.62
C ALA A 451 8.87 40.55 13.14
N LEU A 452 8.32 41.40 14.02
CA LEU A 452 7.28 42.37 13.64
C LEU A 452 7.74 43.42 12.62
N LYS A 453 9.05 43.69 12.52
CA LYS A 453 9.61 44.61 11.53
C LYS A 453 9.79 43.98 10.15
N GLU A 454 10.04 42.67 10.10
CA GLU A 454 10.39 41.96 8.87
C GLU A 454 9.21 41.20 8.26
N VAL A 455 8.27 40.72 9.09
CA VAL A 455 7.11 39.91 8.67
C VAL A 455 6.13 40.75 7.85
N GLN A 456 5.70 40.21 6.70
CA GLN A 456 4.79 40.88 5.76
C GLN A 456 3.48 40.10 5.54
N ASP A 457 3.42 38.81 5.88
CA ASP A 457 2.24 37.96 5.66
C ASP A 457 1.21 38.07 6.81
N GLN A 458 1.51 37.51 7.98
CA GLN A 458 0.59 37.39 9.12
C GLN A 458 1.26 37.88 10.42
N PRO A 459 1.52 39.19 10.54
CA PRO A 459 2.15 39.76 11.73
C PRO A 459 1.29 39.58 12.99
N GLN A 460 -0.04 39.47 12.86
CA GLN A 460 -0.93 39.22 14.00
C GLN A 460 -0.58 37.93 14.76
N TRP A 461 -0.14 36.88 14.06
CA TRP A 461 0.24 35.62 14.71
C TRP A 461 1.46 35.79 15.61
N ILE A 462 2.43 36.63 15.20
CA ILE A 462 3.59 36.97 16.03
C ILE A 462 3.16 37.74 17.28
N ILE A 463 2.23 38.69 17.12
CA ILE A 463 1.73 39.50 18.22
C ILE A 463 0.98 38.64 19.25
N ASP A 464 0.06 37.79 18.77
CA ASP A 464 -0.73 36.90 19.62
C ASP A 464 0.17 35.91 20.37
N GLU A 465 1.18 35.36 19.71
CA GLU A 465 2.13 34.41 20.30
C GLU A 465 3.07 35.08 21.33
N TRP A 466 3.44 36.35 21.12
CA TRP A 466 4.21 37.12 22.09
C TRP A 466 3.34 37.51 23.29
N LEU A 467 2.10 37.97 23.08
CA LEU A 467 1.16 38.25 24.16
C LEU A 467 0.88 37.00 25.00
N LEU A 468 0.72 35.84 24.37
CA LEU A 468 0.53 34.57 25.06
C LEU A 468 1.74 34.23 25.94
N TYR A 469 2.95 34.49 25.45
CA TYR A 469 4.17 34.30 26.23
C TYR A 469 4.23 35.23 27.45
N GLU A 470 4.00 36.54 27.29
CA GLU A 470 4.04 37.47 28.44
C GLU A 470 2.93 37.20 29.44
N ARG A 471 1.76 36.71 29.00
CA ARG A 471 0.69 36.25 29.93
C ARG A 471 1.11 35.07 30.79
N HIS A 472 2.02 34.23 30.31
CA HIS A 472 2.44 33.02 31.01
C HIS A 472 3.68 33.25 31.88
N CYS A 473 4.65 34.03 31.38
CA CYS A 473 5.98 34.16 31.98
C CYS A 473 6.38 35.62 32.28
N GLY A 474 5.62 36.60 31.80
CA GLY A 474 5.94 38.03 31.92
C GLY A 474 5.35 38.68 33.16
N THR A 475 5.80 39.91 33.41
CA THR A 475 5.20 40.78 34.43
C THR A 475 3.98 41.52 33.87
N LEU A 476 3.18 42.12 34.76
CA LEU A 476 2.06 42.96 34.32
C LEU A 476 2.55 44.13 33.43
N ASP A 477 3.69 44.72 33.76
CA ASP A 477 4.29 45.78 32.96
C ASP A 477 4.70 45.30 31.57
N ASP A 478 5.21 44.06 31.44
CA ASP A 478 5.53 43.46 30.15
C ASP A 478 4.27 43.25 29.30
N ILE A 479 3.18 42.76 29.91
CA ILE A 479 1.89 42.55 29.23
C ILE A 479 1.31 43.90 28.75
N LEU A 480 1.34 44.92 29.62
CA LEU A 480 0.83 46.25 29.30
C LEU A 480 1.65 46.91 28.19
N SER A 481 2.98 46.88 28.32
CA SER A 481 3.92 47.38 27.31
C SER A 481 3.67 46.70 25.95
N GLN A 482 3.52 45.37 25.94
CA GLN A 482 3.27 44.64 24.69
C GLN A 482 1.88 44.94 24.10
N SER A 483 0.85 45.06 24.94
CA SER A 483 -0.49 45.43 24.49
C SER A 483 -0.52 46.82 23.84
N TYR A 484 0.27 47.76 24.38
CA TYR A 484 0.45 49.08 23.82
C TYR A 484 1.18 49.04 22.48
N GLN A 485 2.27 48.26 22.37
CA GLN A 485 2.99 48.05 21.11
C GLN A 485 2.11 47.43 20.01
N ASN A 486 1.20 46.51 20.37
CA ASN A 486 0.22 45.95 19.43
C ASN A 486 -0.73 47.02 18.86
N VAL A 487 -1.23 47.91 19.71
CA VAL A 487 -2.10 49.02 19.28
C VAL A 487 -1.36 49.94 18.31
N GLN A 488 -0.11 50.30 18.63
CA GLN A 488 0.74 51.12 17.76
C GLN A 488 0.99 50.44 16.40
N TYR A 489 1.32 49.15 16.41
CA TYR A 489 1.52 48.40 15.17
C TYR A 489 0.25 48.34 14.30
N LYS A 490 -0.92 48.15 14.92
CA LYS A 490 -2.20 48.15 14.21
C LYS A 490 -2.51 49.51 13.60
N SER A 491 -2.23 50.61 14.30
CA SER A 491 -2.40 51.96 13.73
C SER A 491 -1.43 52.21 12.57
N ASP A 492 -0.16 51.84 12.73
CA ASP A 492 0.87 52.04 11.69
C ASP A 492 0.58 51.20 10.44
N ALA A 493 0.07 49.98 10.59
CA ALA A 493 -0.36 49.13 9.48
C ALA A 493 -1.57 49.72 8.73
N ILE A 494 -2.54 50.30 9.44
CA ILE A 494 -3.68 51.00 8.83
C ILE A 494 -3.20 52.22 8.05
N THR A 495 -2.34 53.06 8.66
CA THR A 495 -1.78 54.24 8.01
C THR A 495 -0.95 53.88 6.77
N THR A 496 -0.14 52.83 6.85
CA THR A 496 0.67 52.34 5.72
C THR A 496 -0.23 51.82 4.60
N SER A 497 -1.29 51.06 4.91
CA SER A 497 -2.25 50.58 3.91
C SER A 497 -3.03 51.72 3.23
N GLN A 498 -3.33 52.80 3.97
CA GLN A 498 -3.96 53.99 3.44
C GLN A 498 -2.99 54.81 2.57
N ALA A 499 -1.71 54.86 2.95
CA ALA A 499 -0.67 55.52 2.18
C ALA A 499 -0.38 54.79 0.85
N THR A 500 -0.29 53.45 0.85
CA THR A 500 -0.09 52.65 -0.36
C THR A 500 -1.28 52.75 -1.32
N ASN A 501 -2.50 52.75 -0.79
CA ASN A 501 -3.72 52.96 -1.58
C ASN A 501 -3.76 54.38 -2.18
N ASN A 502 -3.27 55.39 -1.44
CA ASN A 502 -3.19 56.77 -1.92
C ASN A 502 -2.07 56.99 -2.95
N THR A 503 -0.94 56.28 -2.85
CA THR A 503 0.13 56.31 -3.86
C THR A 503 -0.28 55.58 -5.14
N GLU A 504 -0.96 54.42 -5.05
CA GLU A 504 -1.52 53.76 -6.22
C GLU A 504 -2.63 54.60 -6.89
N ALA A 505 -3.44 55.30 -6.10
CA ALA A 505 -4.44 56.24 -6.62
C ALA A 505 -3.79 57.47 -7.29
N ARG A 506 -2.66 57.95 -6.76
CA ARG A 506 -1.84 59.02 -7.37
C ARG A 506 -1.17 58.56 -8.67
N ASP A 507 -0.60 57.36 -8.73
CA ASP A 507 0.03 56.83 -9.96
C ASP A 507 -0.99 56.53 -11.06
N LYS A 508 -2.18 56.03 -10.69
CA LYS A 508 -3.32 55.89 -11.62
C LYS A 508 -3.87 57.25 -12.07
N GLY A 509 -3.79 58.28 -11.21
CA GLY A 509 -4.16 59.66 -11.53
C GLY A 509 -3.16 60.40 -12.43
N ILE A 510 -1.86 60.15 -12.27
CA ILE A 510 -0.79 60.71 -13.10
C ILE A 510 -0.81 60.08 -14.50
N LYS A 511 -0.99 58.75 -14.60
CA LYS A 511 -1.19 58.06 -15.89
C LYS A 511 -2.48 58.48 -16.63
N ARG A 512 -3.53 58.90 -15.90
CA ARG A 512 -4.75 59.48 -16.50
C ARG A 512 -4.56 60.92 -16.99
N LYS A 513 -3.67 61.71 -16.38
CA LYS A 513 -3.36 63.07 -16.84
C LYS A 513 -2.42 63.10 -18.06
N MET A 514 -1.48 62.17 -18.18
CA MET A 514 -0.59 62.11 -19.36
C MET A 514 -1.26 61.53 -20.62
N ARG A 515 -2.46 60.94 -20.52
CA ARG A 515 -3.17 60.31 -21.65
C ARG A 515 -4.21 61.22 -22.33
N ASN A 516 -4.41 62.43 -21.83
CA ASN A 516 -5.45 63.35 -22.34
C ASN A 516 -4.94 64.47 -23.27
N GLU A 517 -3.66 64.47 -23.67
CA GLU A 517 -3.12 65.47 -24.60
C GLU A 517 -2.78 64.96 -26.00
N ASP A 518 -2.86 63.66 -26.30
CA ASP A 518 -2.59 63.17 -27.65
C ASP A 518 -3.77 62.40 -28.27
N THR A 519 -4.37 63.08 -29.25
CA THR A 519 -4.95 62.55 -30.48
C THR A 519 -6.28 61.77 -30.41
N GLU A 520 -7.33 62.53 -30.74
CA GLU A 520 -8.27 62.21 -31.82
C GLU A 520 -7.72 61.22 -32.88
N THR A 521 -8.47 60.14 -33.10
CA THR A 521 -8.89 59.52 -34.39
C THR A 521 -8.89 57.98 -34.41
N LYS A 522 -9.99 57.45 -34.95
CA LYS A 522 -10.22 56.10 -35.54
C LYS A 522 -10.57 54.90 -34.63
N ARG A 523 -11.87 54.87 -34.31
CA ARG A 523 -12.90 53.81 -34.56
C ARG A 523 -12.50 52.32 -34.73
N MET A 524 -13.19 51.53 -33.88
CA MET A 524 -13.99 50.29 -34.16
C MET A 524 -13.30 48.92 -34.37
N LYS A 525 -13.52 48.00 -33.41
CA LYS A 525 -14.34 46.77 -33.59
C LYS A 525 -14.59 46.04 -32.25
N LYS A 526 -15.67 45.25 -32.23
CA LYS A 526 -16.42 44.60 -31.12
C LYS A 526 -15.64 43.48 -30.42
N GLU A 527 -15.97 43.20 -29.15
CA GLU A 527 -16.74 42.01 -28.70
C GLU A 527 -16.99 42.01 -27.17
N LYS A 528 -18.14 41.47 -26.73
CA LYS A 528 -18.56 41.32 -25.33
C LYS A 528 -18.33 39.88 -24.85
N PRO A 529 -17.93 39.67 -23.58
CA PRO A 529 -18.32 38.47 -22.84
C PRO A 529 -19.25 38.76 -21.65
N LYS A 530 -19.95 37.70 -21.25
CA LYS A 530 -21.11 37.58 -20.35
C LYS A 530 -20.80 37.80 -18.84
N PRO A 531 -21.81 38.02 -17.98
CA PRO A 531 -21.63 38.20 -16.54
C PRO A 531 -21.42 36.84 -15.82
N GLN A 532 -20.43 36.78 -14.94
CA GLN A 532 -20.23 35.66 -14.01
C GLN A 532 -20.91 35.95 -12.66
N GLU A 533 -21.43 34.87 -12.08
CA GLU A 533 -22.28 34.78 -10.90
C GLU A 533 -21.54 35.07 -9.58
N LYS A 534 -22.29 35.55 -8.58
CA LYS A 534 -21.83 35.81 -7.20
C LYS A 534 -21.61 34.49 -6.44
N PRO A 535 -20.50 34.31 -5.70
CA PRO A 535 -20.33 33.17 -4.80
C PRO A 535 -21.27 33.23 -3.59
N LYS A 536 -21.90 32.09 -3.28
CA LYS A 536 -22.75 31.87 -2.09
C LYS A 536 -21.91 31.83 -0.81
N GLU A 537 -22.44 32.49 0.22
CA GLU A 537 -21.89 32.65 1.56
C GLU A 537 -21.97 31.33 2.37
N LEU A 538 -20.82 30.82 2.81
CA LEU A 538 -20.72 29.66 3.71
C LEU A 538 -20.90 30.12 5.16
N LEU A 539 -21.94 29.59 5.82
CA LEU A 539 -22.26 29.81 7.24
C LEU A 539 -21.09 29.38 8.14
N LYS A 540 -20.60 30.31 8.96
CA LYS A 540 -19.58 30.06 9.99
C LYS A 540 -20.13 29.16 11.11
N PRO A 541 -19.35 28.20 11.65
CA PRO A 541 -19.74 27.43 12.83
C PRO A 541 -19.76 28.32 14.09
N LYS A 542 -20.82 28.22 14.89
CA LYS A 542 -20.95 28.94 16.17
C LYS A 542 -19.92 28.43 17.20
N PRO A 543 -19.38 29.30 18.07
CA PRO A 543 -18.43 28.92 19.13
C PRO A 543 -19.08 28.00 20.19
N PRO A 544 -18.30 27.18 20.92
CA PRO A 544 -18.83 26.25 21.91
C PRO A 544 -19.37 27.02 23.12
N VAL A 545 -20.65 26.81 23.47
CA VAL A 545 -21.25 27.29 24.71
C VAL A 545 -20.65 26.50 25.88
N GLU A 546 -20.14 27.17 26.91
CA GLU A 546 -19.68 26.54 28.15
C GLU A 546 -20.88 25.87 28.85
N LYS A 547 -20.97 24.54 28.75
CA LYS A 547 -22.06 23.76 29.36
C LYS A 547 -21.87 23.66 30.87
N ASN A 548 -22.93 23.95 31.63
CA ASN A 548 -22.90 23.92 33.08
C ASN A 548 -22.81 22.46 33.59
N ARG A 549 -21.72 22.13 34.30
CA ARG A 549 -21.37 20.74 34.65
C ARG A 549 -22.29 20.09 35.67
N LYS A 550 -22.99 20.89 36.49
CA LYS A 550 -23.84 20.37 37.56
C LYS A 550 -25.25 20.00 37.11
N THR A 551 -25.69 20.57 35.99
CA THR A 551 -27.06 20.38 35.45
C THR A 551 -27.09 19.57 34.16
N THR A 552 -25.94 19.07 33.69
CA THR A 552 -25.84 18.34 32.41
C THR A 552 -25.32 16.93 32.61
N VAL A 553 -25.95 15.95 31.97
CA VAL A 553 -25.47 14.57 31.86
C VAL A 553 -24.92 14.27 30.46
N PHE A 554 -23.93 13.40 30.42
CA PHE A 554 -23.36 12.85 29.20
C PHE A 554 -24.03 11.50 28.89
N VAL A 555 -24.64 11.40 27.71
CA VAL A 555 -25.29 10.17 27.23
C VAL A 555 -24.46 9.59 26.08
N SER A 556 -24.09 8.32 26.18
CA SER A 556 -23.29 7.62 25.16
C SER A 556 -23.84 6.24 24.82
N ASN A 557 -23.26 5.60 23.80
CA ASN A 557 -23.64 4.27 23.30
C ASN A 557 -24.99 4.23 22.57
N MET A 558 -25.43 5.36 22.01
CA MET A 558 -26.66 5.47 21.21
C MET A 558 -26.47 4.93 19.79
N LEU A 559 -27.55 4.57 19.09
CA LEU A 559 -27.46 4.23 17.67
C LEU A 559 -27.28 5.49 16.80
N PRO A 560 -26.61 5.41 15.64
CA PRO A 560 -26.39 6.56 14.75
C PRO A 560 -27.68 7.24 14.25
N GLY A 561 -28.81 6.52 14.28
CA GLY A 561 -30.13 7.01 13.84
C GLY A 561 -31.03 7.53 14.96
N VAL A 562 -30.56 7.60 16.20
CA VAL A 562 -31.33 8.19 17.31
C VAL A 562 -31.45 9.70 17.09
N SER A 563 -32.69 10.20 17.04
CA SER A 563 -33.00 11.63 16.99
C SER A 563 -33.11 12.22 18.39
N GLU A 564 -33.00 13.55 18.48
CA GLU A 564 -33.18 14.31 19.71
C GLU A 564 -34.57 14.06 20.34
N ASP A 565 -35.62 13.89 19.51
CA ASP A 565 -36.99 13.60 19.98
C ASP A 565 -37.11 12.28 20.75
N LYS A 566 -36.36 11.24 20.34
CA LYS A 566 -36.32 9.95 21.05
C LYS A 566 -35.58 10.04 22.39
N LEU A 567 -34.66 10.98 22.53
CA LEU A 567 -34.03 11.23 23.83
C LEU A 567 -34.94 12.06 24.73
N GLN A 568 -35.77 12.93 24.16
CA GLN A 568 -36.79 13.66 24.92
C GLN A 568 -37.85 12.72 25.51
N THR A 569 -38.18 11.61 24.84
CA THR A 569 -39.10 10.62 25.43
C THR A 569 -38.49 9.86 26.60
N VAL A 570 -37.19 9.56 26.56
CA VAL A 570 -36.46 8.91 27.67
C VAL A 570 -36.21 9.88 28.83
N PHE A 571 -35.96 11.14 28.52
CA PHE A 571 -35.74 12.23 29.48
C PHE A 571 -36.78 13.35 29.28
N PRO A 572 -38.04 13.15 29.71
CA PRO A 572 -39.12 14.12 29.47
C PRO A 572 -38.86 15.49 30.10
N ASN A 573 -38.08 15.53 31.19
CA ASN A 573 -37.74 16.76 31.91
C ASN A 573 -36.44 17.43 31.39
N ALA A 574 -35.88 16.96 30.27
CA ALA A 574 -34.71 17.59 29.66
C ALA A 574 -35.04 19.01 29.19
N ALA A 575 -34.23 19.99 29.60
CA ALA A 575 -34.30 21.38 29.19
C ALA A 575 -33.68 21.60 27.81
N ALA A 576 -32.60 20.87 27.49
CA ALA A 576 -31.97 20.87 26.18
C ALA A 576 -31.29 19.53 25.90
N ILE A 577 -31.36 19.07 24.64
CA ILE A 577 -30.71 17.84 24.17
C ILE A 577 -29.84 18.18 22.98
N GLU A 578 -28.56 17.80 23.03
CA GLU A 578 -27.61 18.03 21.95
C GLU A 578 -26.84 16.75 21.60
N ILE A 579 -27.10 16.21 20.41
CA ILE A 579 -26.36 15.06 19.88
C ILE A 579 -25.10 15.54 19.16
N ALA A 580 -23.94 14.99 19.52
CA ALA A 580 -22.69 15.33 18.86
C ALA A 580 -22.66 14.74 17.44
N ARG A 581 -22.52 15.60 16.43
CA ARG A 581 -22.42 15.22 15.01
C ARG A 581 -21.01 15.55 14.47
N ASP A 582 -20.57 14.80 13.47
CA ASP A 582 -19.30 15.04 12.78
C ASP A 582 -19.43 16.14 11.71
N ARG A 583 -18.33 16.60 11.11
CA ARG A 583 -18.30 17.65 10.04
C ARG A 583 -19.18 17.32 8.83
N LYS A 584 -19.51 16.04 8.62
CA LYS A 584 -20.40 15.54 7.56
C LYS A 584 -21.86 15.33 8.03
N GLY A 585 -22.24 15.80 9.23
CA GLY A 585 -23.59 15.70 9.79
C GLY A 585 -23.97 14.34 10.42
N LYS A 586 -23.09 13.35 10.38
CA LYS A 586 -23.33 12.00 10.93
C LYS A 586 -23.20 11.99 12.46
N SER A 587 -24.14 11.35 13.16
CA SER A 587 -24.12 11.23 14.64
C SER A 587 -22.89 10.47 15.12
N ARG A 588 -22.19 11.03 16.12
CA ARG A 588 -21.06 10.39 16.81
C ARG A 588 -21.51 9.43 17.91
N CYS A 589 -22.83 9.17 18.02
CA CYS A 589 -23.43 8.19 18.94
C CYS A 589 -23.28 8.54 20.43
N PHE A 590 -23.06 9.82 20.73
CA PHE A 590 -23.09 10.40 22.08
C PHE A 590 -23.66 11.82 22.03
N GLY A 591 -24.13 12.32 23.18
CA GLY A 591 -24.77 13.62 23.30
C GLY A 591 -24.80 14.10 24.75
N TYR A 592 -25.35 15.29 24.94
CA TYR A 592 -25.48 15.95 26.24
C TYR A 592 -26.95 16.27 26.47
N VAL A 593 -27.43 16.00 27.69
CA VAL A 593 -28.78 16.32 28.13
C VAL A 593 -28.67 17.26 29.31
N GLU A 594 -29.21 18.47 29.18
CA GLU A 594 -29.24 19.49 30.21
C GLU A 594 -30.60 19.47 30.91
N PHE A 595 -30.60 19.50 32.23
CA PHE A 595 -31.77 19.54 33.11
C PHE A 595 -31.85 20.90 33.83
N LYS A 596 -33.03 21.22 34.37
CA LYS A 596 -33.21 22.48 35.11
C LYS A 596 -32.70 22.38 36.55
N THR A 597 -32.73 21.17 37.13
CA THR A 597 -32.37 20.93 38.53
C THR A 597 -31.33 19.83 38.69
N GLU A 598 -30.53 19.89 39.76
CA GLU A 598 -29.53 18.86 40.08
C GLU A 598 -30.18 17.53 40.55
N GLU A 599 -31.41 17.60 41.08
CA GLU A 599 -32.17 16.40 41.48
C GLU A 599 -32.55 15.54 40.27
N GLU A 600 -32.93 16.18 39.16
CA GLU A 600 -33.24 15.50 37.89
C GLU A 600 -32.00 14.83 37.27
N VAL A 601 -30.82 15.41 37.48
CA VAL A 601 -29.54 14.81 37.07
C VAL A 601 -29.30 13.49 37.81
N MET A 602 -29.59 13.42 39.12
CA MET A 602 -29.47 12.17 39.87
C MET A 602 -30.46 11.10 39.42
N VAL A 603 -31.70 11.50 39.10
CA VAL A 603 -32.71 10.59 38.53
C VAL A 603 -32.27 10.08 37.15
N ALA A 604 -31.70 10.94 36.31
CA ALA A 604 -31.15 10.54 35.01
C ALA A 604 -29.98 9.57 35.15
N LEU A 605 -29.05 9.80 36.09
CA LEU A 605 -27.94 8.88 36.36
C LEU A 605 -28.41 7.50 36.84
N ALA A 606 -29.54 7.43 37.56
CA ALA A 606 -30.13 6.16 37.99
C ALA A 606 -30.70 5.32 36.83
N ARG A 607 -30.94 5.93 35.66
CA ARG A 607 -31.39 5.24 34.42
C ARG A 607 -30.24 4.73 33.55
N ASP A 608 -29.01 4.68 34.08
CA ASP A 608 -27.88 4.09 33.36
C ASP A 608 -28.21 2.65 32.91
N ARG A 609 -27.92 2.34 31.65
CA ARG A 609 -28.15 1.05 30.97
C ARG A 609 -29.58 0.73 30.58
N GLU A 610 -30.50 1.68 30.63
CA GLU A 610 -31.84 1.49 30.06
C GLU A 610 -31.75 1.23 28.54
N PRO A 611 -32.45 0.22 28.00
CA PRO A 611 -32.36 -0.10 26.57
C PRO A 611 -33.12 0.92 25.71
N LEU A 612 -32.40 1.63 24.85
CA LEU A 612 -32.96 2.48 23.80
C LEU A 612 -32.72 1.81 22.44
N ASP A 613 -33.79 1.49 21.70
CA ASP A 613 -33.73 0.76 20.43
C ASP A 613 -32.89 -0.55 20.53
N GLY A 614 -33.03 -1.29 21.63
CA GLY A 614 -32.33 -2.57 21.86
C GLY A 614 -30.88 -2.45 22.34
N ARG A 615 -30.37 -1.23 22.61
CA ARG A 615 -29.00 -0.99 23.11
C ARG A 615 -29.01 -0.22 24.43
N PRO A 616 -28.25 -0.65 25.46
CA PRO A 616 -28.21 0.08 26.73
C PRO A 616 -27.52 1.43 26.55
N ILE A 617 -28.20 2.53 26.90
CA ILE A 617 -27.57 3.86 26.93
C ILE A 617 -26.69 3.98 28.17
N PHE A 618 -25.55 4.67 28.06
CA PHE A 618 -24.70 4.94 29.22
C PHE A 618 -24.80 6.41 29.62
N ILE A 619 -25.15 6.67 30.88
CA ILE A 619 -25.38 8.00 31.42
C ILE A 619 -24.31 8.28 32.48
N SER A 620 -23.55 9.36 32.30
CA SER A 620 -22.50 9.76 33.25
C SER A 620 -22.43 11.27 33.44
N GLU A 621 -21.87 11.73 34.55
CA GLU A 621 -21.60 13.16 34.79
C GLU A 621 -20.63 13.77 33.77
N VAL A 622 -20.79 15.06 33.47
CA VAL A 622 -19.95 15.79 32.52
C VAL A 622 -18.60 16.14 33.15
N LYS A 623 -17.54 15.39 32.78
CA LYS A 623 -16.18 15.62 33.27
C LYS A 623 -15.41 16.69 32.49
N ALA A 624 -14.65 17.49 33.23
CA ALA A 624 -13.94 18.68 32.80
C ALA A 624 -12.83 18.44 31.78
N SER A 625 -12.03 17.40 32.02
CA SER A 625 -10.71 17.23 31.41
C SER A 625 -10.60 15.93 30.65
N ARG A 626 -9.85 15.94 29.54
CA ARG A 626 -9.51 14.73 28.77
C ARG A 626 -8.75 13.69 29.62
N THR A 627 -8.08 14.12 30.69
CA THR A 627 -7.36 13.28 31.65
C THR A 627 -8.28 12.61 32.68
N GLU A 628 -9.43 13.23 32.99
CA GLU A 628 -10.47 12.69 33.88
C GLU A 628 -11.49 11.80 33.13
N ARG A 629 -11.53 11.91 31.80
CA ARG A 629 -12.25 11.02 30.87
C ARG A 629 -11.59 9.64 30.75
N LYS A 630 -10.97 9.11 31.81
CA LYS A 630 -10.72 7.67 31.84
C LYS A 630 -12.10 7.01 31.84
N PRO A 631 -12.49 6.25 30.79
CA PRO A 631 -13.67 5.42 30.90
C PRO A 631 -13.37 4.51 32.08
N ILE A 632 -14.11 4.69 33.18
CA ILE A 632 -14.21 3.67 34.20
C ILE A 632 -15.03 2.57 33.54
N PHE A 633 -14.37 1.81 32.66
CA PHE A 633 -14.87 0.54 32.16
C PHE A 633 -14.75 -0.40 33.35
N LYS A 634 -15.73 -0.29 34.27
CA LYS A 634 -15.93 -1.18 35.41
C LYS A 634 -16.42 -2.52 34.85
N TYR A 635 -15.53 -3.26 34.23
CA TYR A 635 -15.63 -4.71 34.21
C TYR A 635 -14.38 -5.22 34.89
N ALA A 636 -14.57 -6.05 35.91
CA ALA A 636 -13.48 -6.69 36.61
C ALA A 636 -12.66 -7.47 35.56
N THR A 637 -11.34 -7.26 35.56
CA THR A 637 -10.42 -7.97 34.65
C THR A 637 -10.05 -9.36 35.20
N ASN A 638 -10.74 -9.78 36.25
CA ASN A 638 -10.54 -11.05 36.93
C ASN A 638 -11.48 -12.10 36.32
N GLU A 639 -11.07 -13.36 36.37
CA GLU A 639 -11.90 -14.49 35.92
C GLU A 639 -13.26 -14.47 36.64
N GLU A 640 -14.33 -14.25 35.89
CA GLU A 640 -15.69 -14.28 36.43
C GLU A 640 -16.20 -15.72 36.38
N LYS A 641 -15.86 -16.51 37.41
CA LYS A 641 -16.13 -17.95 37.45
C LYS A 641 -17.62 -18.32 37.43
N ASN A 642 -18.51 -17.35 37.70
CA ASN A 642 -19.97 -17.52 37.65
C ASN A 642 -20.58 -17.16 36.27
N LYS A 643 -19.75 -16.71 35.30
CA LYS A 643 -20.23 -16.32 33.97
C LYS A 643 -19.57 -17.13 32.87
N LEU A 644 -20.39 -17.57 31.92
CA LEU A 644 -19.94 -18.28 30.73
C LEU A 644 -19.96 -17.35 29.52
N PHE A 645 -18.94 -17.48 28.68
CA PHE A 645 -18.84 -16.85 27.38
C PHE A 645 -19.19 -17.88 26.30
N VAL A 646 -20.22 -17.60 25.52
CA VAL A 646 -20.72 -18.47 24.44
C VAL A 646 -20.37 -17.85 23.09
N ARG A 647 -19.73 -18.62 22.22
CA ARG A 647 -19.33 -18.24 20.85
C ARG A 647 -20.00 -19.16 19.84
N GLY A 648 -20.36 -18.61 18.67
CA GLY A 648 -20.92 -19.39 17.57
C GLY A 648 -22.45 -19.45 17.55
N LEU A 649 -23.12 -18.53 18.25
CA LEU A 649 -24.59 -18.47 18.23
C LEU A 649 -25.11 -18.00 16.87
N PRO A 650 -26.20 -18.58 16.34
CA PRO A 650 -26.84 -18.12 15.10
C PRO A 650 -27.27 -16.65 15.20
N ILE A 651 -26.95 -15.85 14.18
CA ILE A 651 -27.22 -14.39 14.14
C ILE A 651 -28.73 -14.09 14.18
N LYS A 652 -29.58 -15.05 13.80
CA LYS A 652 -31.04 -14.89 13.75
C LYS A 652 -31.74 -15.08 15.10
N LYS A 653 -31.07 -15.68 16.10
CA LYS A 653 -31.68 -16.00 17.40
C LYS A 653 -31.74 -14.78 18.32
N SER A 654 -32.89 -14.56 18.94
CA SER A 654 -33.12 -13.43 19.83
C SER A 654 -32.56 -13.68 21.24
N LYS A 655 -32.51 -12.64 22.09
CA LYS A 655 -32.04 -12.78 23.48
C LYS A 655 -32.92 -13.78 24.24
N GLU A 656 -34.22 -13.73 24.01
CA GLU A 656 -35.24 -14.52 24.70
C GLU A 656 -35.07 -16.02 24.41
N GLU A 657 -34.84 -16.40 23.15
CA GLU A 657 -34.65 -17.81 22.76
C GLU A 657 -33.36 -18.40 23.34
N ILE A 658 -32.28 -17.61 23.41
CA ILE A 658 -31.02 -18.05 24.02
C ILE A 658 -31.19 -18.17 25.54
N GLN A 659 -31.97 -17.28 26.15
CA GLN A 659 -32.31 -17.38 27.56
C GLN A 659 -33.08 -18.66 27.87
N GLU A 660 -34.06 -19.05 27.07
CA GLU A 660 -34.81 -20.31 27.24
C GLU A 660 -33.92 -21.56 27.16
N ILE A 661 -32.95 -21.58 26.24
CA ILE A 661 -32.03 -22.71 26.07
C ILE A 661 -31.16 -22.90 27.31
N PHE A 662 -30.62 -21.80 27.86
CA PHE A 662 -29.70 -21.83 28.99
C PHE A 662 -30.39 -21.79 30.37
N GLN A 663 -31.68 -21.42 30.44
CA GLN A 663 -32.47 -21.45 31.66
C GLN A 663 -32.62 -22.86 32.23
N LYS A 664 -32.65 -23.89 31.38
CA LYS A 664 -32.64 -25.32 31.79
C LYS A 664 -31.43 -25.68 32.65
N TYR A 665 -30.35 -24.90 32.57
CA TYR A 665 -29.11 -25.10 33.32
C TYR A 665 -28.91 -24.06 34.44
N GLY A 666 -29.93 -23.24 34.74
CA GLY A 666 -29.90 -22.26 35.83
C GLY A 666 -29.36 -20.87 35.46
N ALA A 667 -29.47 -20.46 34.20
CA ALA A 667 -29.07 -19.11 33.77
C ALA A 667 -29.96 -18.02 34.40
N LYS A 668 -29.33 -17.00 35.00
CA LYS A 668 -29.98 -15.85 35.65
C LYS A 668 -30.18 -14.67 34.70
N ASP A 669 -29.17 -14.36 33.88
CA ASP A 669 -29.26 -13.34 32.83
C ASP A 669 -28.41 -13.72 31.61
N VAL A 670 -28.84 -13.25 30.44
CA VAL A 670 -28.16 -13.45 29.16
C VAL A 670 -27.90 -12.10 28.51
N ARG A 671 -26.65 -11.85 28.14
CA ARG A 671 -26.22 -10.63 27.45
C ARG A 671 -25.66 -10.95 26.08
N LEU A 672 -26.38 -10.56 25.03
CA LEU A 672 -25.91 -10.63 23.65
C LEU A 672 -24.88 -9.52 23.34
N VAL A 673 -23.81 -9.88 22.62
CA VAL A 673 -22.84 -8.91 22.10
C VAL A 673 -23.26 -8.46 20.71
N LEU A 674 -23.58 -7.16 20.58
CA LEU A 674 -23.98 -6.55 19.31
C LEU A 674 -22.82 -5.81 18.63
N HIS A 675 -22.90 -5.67 17.31
CA HIS A 675 -22.03 -4.83 16.49
C HIS A 675 -22.39 -3.34 16.68
N LYS A 676 -21.52 -2.43 16.24
CA LYS A 676 -21.79 -0.97 16.31
C LYS A 676 -23.06 -0.56 15.55
N SER A 677 -23.51 -1.41 14.63
CA SER A 677 -24.74 -1.28 13.81
C SER A 677 -25.99 -1.87 14.46
N GLY A 678 -25.90 -2.49 15.64
CA GLY A 678 -27.04 -3.12 16.33
C GLY A 678 -27.27 -4.61 16.02
N GLN A 679 -26.59 -5.19 15.04
CA GLN A 679 -26.72 -6.62 14.71
C GLN A 679 -25.95 -7.52 15.68
N PRO A 680 -26.44 -8.73 16.05
CA PRO A 680 -25.74 -9.63 16.96
C PRO A 680 -24.48 -10.22 16.32
N LYS A 681 -23.40 -10.31 17.11
CA LYS A 681 -22.11 -10.87 16.66
C LYS A 681 -22.02 -12.40 16.79
N GLY A 682 -23.10 -13.06 17.21
CA GLY A 682 -23.09 -14.50 17.54
C GLY A 682 -22.29 -14.83 18.82
N LEU A 683 -22.15 -13.85 19.73
CA LEU A 683 -21.49 -14.01 21.03
C LEU A 683 -22.44 -13.61 22.15
N ALA A 684 -22.44 -14.35 23.25
CA ALA A 684 -23.23 -14.04 24.44
C ALA A 684 -22.44 -14.29 25.74
N TYR A 685 -22.80 -13.55 26.78
CA TYR A 685 -22.39 -13.84 28.16
C TYR A 685 -23.60 -14.30 28.96
N ILE A 686 -23.44 -15.40 29.70
CA ILE A 686 -24.51 -16.02 30.48
C ILE A 686 -24.08 -16.03 31.93
N GLU A 687 -24.86 -15.39 32.80
CA GLU A 687 -24.59 -15.29 34.22
C GLU A 687 -25.39 -16.34 34.98
N PHE A 688 -24.71 -17.10 35.85
CA PHE A 688 -25.29 -18.10 36.73
C PHE A 688 -25.22 -17.64 38.19
N GLU A 689 -26.10 -18.19 39.02
CA GLU A 689 -26.15 -17.83 40.44
C GLU A 689 -24.95 -18.36 41.23
N SER A 690 -24.37 -19.50 40.82
CA SER A 690 -23.22 -20.14 41.47
C SER A 690 -22.16 -20.63 40.47
N GLU A 691 -20.89 -20.61 40.89
CA GLU A 691 -19.75 -21.17 40.13
C GLU A 691 -19.96 -22.64 39.76
N GLN A 692 -20.61 -23.40 40.65
CA GLN A 692 -20.87 -24.81 40.43
C GLN A 692 -21.89 -25.03 39.30
N GLN A 693 -22.89 -24.16 39.18
CA GLN A 693 -23.87 -24.20 38.08
C GLN A 693 -23.21 -23.84 36.75
N ALA A 694 -22.38 -22.79 36.72
CA ALA A 694 -21.63 -22.41 35.54
C ALA A 694 -20.72 -23.54 35.03
N LYS A 695 -19.99 -24.23 35.93
CA LYS A 695 -19.15 -25.39 35.56
C LYS A 695 -19.96 -26.60 35.08
N ALA A 696 -21.15 -26.85 35.65
CA ALA A 696 -22.03 -27.92 35.21
C ALA A 696 -22.61 -27.63 33.82
N ALA A 697 -23.09 -26.41 33.59
CA ALA A 697 -23.59 -25.96 32.31
C ALA A 697 -22.50 -26.01 31.23
N LEU A 698 -21.27 -25.56 31.54
CA LEU A 698 -20.12 -25.63 30.63
C LEU A 698 -19.89 -27.04 30.08
N LYS A 699 -19.87 -28.06 30.95
CA LYS A 699 -19.60 -29.46 30.54
C LYS A 699 -20.66 -30.03 29.60
N GLN A 700 -21.90 -29.55 29.68
CA GLN A 700 -23.02 -30.11 28.92
C GLN A 700 -23.34 -29.28 27.66
N THR A 701 -22.98 -28.00 27.64
CA THR A 701 -23.35 -27.07 26.55
C THR A 701 -22.19 -26.75 25.60
N ASP A 702 -20.95 -27.04 25.96
CA ASP A 702 -19.81 -26.90 25.04
C ASP A 702 -19.91 -27.92 23.90
N GLN A 703 -19.81 -27.44 22.65
CA GLN A 703 -20.00 -28.18 21.40
C GLN A 703 -21.44 -28.64 21.10
N MET A 704 -22.45 -28.08 21.76
CA MET A 704 -23.84 -28.32 21.39
C MET A 704 -24.17 -27.70 20.02
N ASN A 705 -25.00 -28.37 19.24
CA ASN A 705 -25.43 -27.87 17.93
C ASN A 705 -26.78 -27.14 18.05
N ILE A 706 -26.82 -25.86 17.69
CA ILE A 706 -28.02 -25.03 17.68
C ILE A 706 -28.22 -24.54 16.24
N ASP A 707 -29.28 -25.00 15.57
CA ASP A 707 -29.64 -24.62 14.20
C ASP A 707 -28.44 -24.63 13.23
N GLU A 708 -27.76 -25.78 13.14
CA GLU A 708 -26.58 -26.04 12.29
C GLU A 708 -25.29 -25.31 12.71
N HIS A 709 -25.29 -24.61 13.85
CA HIS A 709 -24.11 -23.96 14.40
C HIS A 709 -23.65 -24.64 15.69
N VAL A 710 -22.39 -25.09 15.70
CA VAL A 710 -21.75 -25.63 16.89
C VAL A 710 -21.31 -24.47 17.78
N ILE A 711 -21.86 -24.42 19.00
CA ILE A 711 -21.49 -23.39 19.99
C ILE A 711 -20.27 -23.84 20.80
N THR A 712 -19.41 -22.89 21.13
CA THR A 712 -18.30 -23.08 22.07
C THR A 712 -18.59 -22.29 23.32
N VAL A 713 -18.55 -22.94 24.48
CA VAL A 713 -18.81 -22.33 25.78
C VAL A 713 -17.52 -22.35 26.59
N ALA A 714 -17.14 -21.23 27.19
CA ALA A 714 -15.95 -21.11 28.04
C ALA A 714 -16.25 -20.28 29.29
N ILE A 715 -15.46 -20.43 30.36
CA ILE A 715 -15.55 -19.52 31.51
C ILE A 715 -15.08 -18.12 31.06
N SER A 716 -15.80 -17.09 31.49
CA SER A 716 -15.50 -15.70 31.10
C SER A 716 -14.16 -15.23 31.70
N ALA A 717 -13.12 -15.27 30.87
CA ALA A 717 -11.79 -14.74 31.16
C ALA A 717 -11.45 -13.62 30.15
N PRO A 718 -11.86 -12.36 30.41
CA PRO A 718 -11.52 -11.25 29.53
C PRO A 718 -9.99 -11.02 29.53
N PRO A 719 -9.37 -10.76 28.37
CA PRO A 719 -7.91 -10.61 28.29
C PRO A 719 -7.43 -9.42 29.13
N PRO A 720 -6.30 -9.56 29.85
CA PRO A 720 -5.74 -8.48 30.66
C PRO A 720 -5.37 -7.28 29.78
N LYS A 721 -5.63 -6.08 30.28
CA LYS A 721 -5.36 -4.84 29.55
C LYS A 721 -3.85 -4.56 29.58
N ASN A 722 -3.18 -4.61 28.43
CA ASN A 722 -1.78 -4.21 28.32
C ASN A 722 -1.61 -2.74 28.76
N GLU A 723 -0.96 -2.52 29.90
CA GLU A 723 -0.46 -1.21 30.30
C GLU A 723 0.69 -0.82 29.37
N ARG A 724 0.51 0.25 28.58
CA ARG A 724 1.61 0.88 27.85
C ARG A 724 2.51 1.55 28.88
N GLN A 725 3.64 0.92 29.20
CA GLN A 725 4.71 1.55 29.98
C GLN A 725 5.31 2.73 29.21
N MET A 726 5.29 3.90 29.86
CA MET A 726 6.18 5.02 29.57
C MET A 726 7.63 4.58 29.84
N PHE A 727 8.52 4.73 28.88
CA PHE A 727 9.95 4.50 29.07
C PHE A 727 10.65 5.81 29.46
N GLY A 728 11.13 5.85 30.71
CA GLY A 728 12.28 6.65 31.16
C GLY A 728 13.29 5.67 31.75
N GLY A 729 14.54 5.71 31.30
CA GLY A 729 15.51 4.62 31.49
C GLY A 729 16.26 4.61 32.83
N SER A 730 16.83 3.45 33.16
CA SER A 730 18.27 3.23 33.46
C SER A 730 18.52 1.77 33.87
N PHE A 731 19.79 1.38 33.74
CA PHE A 731 20.35 0.03 33.60
C PHE A 731 20.20 -0.92 34.79
N GLU A 732 20.19 -2.24 34.49
CA GLU A 732 21.20 -3.16 35.04
C GLU A 732 21.39 -4.41 34.17
N LYS A 733 22.65 -4.69 33.80
CA LYS A 733 23.10 -5.89 33.09
C LYS A 733 23.21 -7.04 34.10
N LYS A 734 22.59 -8.17 33.80
CA LYS A 734 23.08 -9.49 34.23
C LYS A 734 23.28 -10.38 33.02
N ASN A 735 24.50 -10.86 32.89
CA ASN A 735 24.89 -11.95 32.00
C ASN A 735 24.15 -13.21 32.44
N ASP A 736 23.47 -13.88 31.52
CA ASP A 736 23.27 -15.33 31.56
C ASP A 736 23.21 -15.83 30.12
N GLU A 737 24.09 -16.79 29.83
CA GLU A 737 24.24 -17.47 28.57
C GLU A 737 23.03 -18.38 28.28
N GLU A 738 22.67 -18.43 26.99
CA GLU A 738 22.09 -19.58 26.29
C GLU A 738 21.03 -20.44 27.01
N GLN A 739 19.76 -20.07 26.82
CA GLN A 739 18.69 -21.04 26.55
C GLN A 739 17.50 -20.35 25.88
N ALA A 740 17.55 -20.28 24.55
CA ALA A 740 16.47 -19.77 23.72
C ALA A 740 15.21 -20.64 23.86
N ARG A 741 14.21 -20.16 24.61
CA ARG A 741 12.84 -20.64 24.49
C ARG A 741 12.24 -20.11 23.18
N HIS A 742 12.06 -21.01 22.22
CA HIS A 742 11.36 -20.76 20.95
C HIS A 742 9.95 -20.18 21.16
N PRO A 743 9.60 -19.00 20.59
CA PRO A 743 8.22 -18.65 20.36
C PRO A 743 7.70 -19.40 19.13
N LYS A 744 6.64 -20.19 19.34
CA LYS A 744 5.88 -20.86 18.27
C LYS A 744 5.17 -19.80 17.42
N SER A 745 5.78 -19.48 16.27
CA SER A 745 5.15 -18.88 15.09
C SER A 745 6.14 -18.98 13.94
N ARG A 746 6.10 -20.09 13.21
CA ARG A 746 6.92 -20.30 12.03
C ARG A 746 5.96 -20.47 10.85
N LEU A 747 5.57 -19.35 10.24
CA LEU A 747 5.21 -19.37 8.83
C LEU A 747 6.52 -19.61 8.07
N GLN A 748 6.79 -20.88 7.73
CA GLN A 748 7.95 -21.24 6.91
C GLN A 748 7.64 -20.89 5.45
N THR A 749 8.18 -19.76 4.98
CA THR A 749 8.22 -19.39 3.57
C THR A 749 9.47 -19.99 2.88
N SER A 750 9.62 -21.32 2.97
CA SER A 750 10.44 -22.06 2.01
C SER A 750 9.51 -22.79 1.05
N LEU A 751 9.51 -22.40 -0.23
CA LEU A 751 8.67 -22.96 -1.30
C LEU A 751 9.04 -24.41 -1.72
N LEU A 752 9.76 -25.15 -0.88
CA LEU A 752 10.08 -26.56 -1.09
C LEU A 752 9.56 -27.38 0.11
N PRO A 753 8.66 -28.36 -0.11
CA PRO A 753 8.32 -29.35 0.89
C PRO A 753 9.57 -30.03 1.44
N ARG A 754 9.58 -30.33 2.74
CA ARG A 754 10.69 -31.01 3.45
C ARG A 754 11.08 -32.36 2.82
N SER A 755 10.20 -32.96 2.01
CA SER A 755 10.41 -34.19 1.25
C SER A 755 11.29 -34.05 0.01
N LEU A 756 11.62 -32.83 -0.43
CA LEU A 756 12.46 -32.55 -1.61
C LEU A 756 13.92 -32.20 -1.26
N GLN A 757 14.31 -32.26 0.02
CA GLN A 757 15.72 -32.11 0.42
C GLN A 757 16.45 -33.46 0.24
N MET A 758 16.91 -33.74 -0.98
CA MET A 758 17.73 -34.92 -1.27
C MET A 758 19.21 -34.66 -0.95
N LYS A 759 19.75 -35.49 -0.04
CA LYS A 759 21.19 -35.69 0.15
C LYS A 759 21.77 -36.34 -1.11
N GLY A 760 22.85 -35.78 -1.64
CA GLY A 760 23.49 -36.26 -2.86
C GLY A 760 24.23 -37.59 -2.64
N THR A 761 24.03 -38.52 -3.57
CA THR A 761 24.99 -39.56 -3.98
C THR A 761 24.53 -40.22 -5.28
N GLY A 762 25.46 -40.38 -6.24
CA GLY A 762 25.56 -41.58 -7.09
C GLY A 762 24.95 -41.54 -8.49
N GLU A 763 25.82 -41.48 -9.50
CA GLU A 763 25.58 -41.52 -10.94
C GLU A 763 25.07 -42.89 -11.45
N ASN A 764 24.31 -42.91 -12.56
CA ASN A 764 24.59 -43.76 -13.73
C ASN A 764 23.72 -43.44 -14.96
N LYS A 765 24.36 -43.48 -16.13
CA LYS A 765 23.89 -43.17 -17.51
C LYS A 765 23.31 -44.41 -18.21
N GLU A 766 22.44 -44.21 -19.21
CA GLU A 766 22.49 -44.79 -20.58
C GLU A 766 21.22 -44.39 -21.41
N GLN A 767 21.37 -43.68 -22.54
CA GLN A 767 21.28 -44.12 -23.96
C GLN A 767 19.87 -44.58 -24.42
N ALA A 768 19.31 -44.29 -25.60
CA ALA A 768 19.61 -43.45 -26.77
C ALA A 768 18.40 -43.57 -27.76
N LYS A 769 18.26 -42.61 -28.69
CA LYS A 769 17.92 -42.74 -30.13
C LYS A 769 16.77 -41.88 -30.71
N ASN A 770 17.12 -41.38 -31.90
CA ASN A 770 16.54 -40.35 -32.76
C ASN A 770 15.27 -40.76 -33.51
N GLY A 771 14.54 -39.74 -33.98
CA GLY A 771 13.67 -39.81 -35.16
C GLY A 771 13.10 -38.44 -35.50
N GLN A 772 13.63 -37.81 -36.55
CA GLN A 772 13.15 -36.58 -37.18
C GLN A 772 11.80 -36.81 -37.89
N ASP A 773 10.91 -35.81 -37.89
CA ASP A 773 10.35 -35.22 -39.12
C ASP A 773 9.40 -34.06 -38.79
N GLY A 774 9.59 -32.96 -39.51
CA GLY A 774 8.82 -31.73 -39.38
C GLY A 774 7.50 -31.78 -40.13
N ALA A 775 6.43 -31.29 -39.50
CA ALA A 775 5.20 -30.93 -40.19
C ALA A 775 4.43 -29.83 -39.43
N LYS A 776 3.87 -28.90 -40.22
CA LYS A 776 3.13 -27.67 -39.85
C LYS A 776 2.18 -27.80 -38.64
N MET A 777 2.11 -26.74 -37.85
CA MET A 777 1.26 -26.61 -36.65
C MET A 777 -0.22 -26.86 -36.96
N LYS A 778 -0.85 -27.73 -36.16
CA LYS A 778 -2.29 -28.04 -36.19
C LYS A 778 -3.00 -27.41 -34.99
N SER A 779 -4.31 -27.16 -35.12
CA SER A 779 -5.12 -26.54 -34.07
C SER A 779 -5.33 -27.46 -32.84
N ASN A 780 -5.59 -26.88 -31.67
CA ASN A 780 -5.82 -27.62 -30.41
C ASN A 780 -6.99 -28.63 -30.49
N SER A 781 -7.97 -28.37 -31.34
CA SER A 781 -9.09 -29.28 -31.64
C SER A 781 -8.62 -30.51 -32.43
N GLU A 782 -7.83 -30.31 -33.48
CA GLU A 782 -7.30 -31.39 -34.32
C GLU A 782 -6.29 -32.26 -33.57
N PHE A 783 -5.53 -31.68 -32.64
CA PHE A 783 -4.63 -32.42 -31.75
C PHE A 783 -5.40 -33.36 -30.81
N ARG A 784 -6.54 -32.90 -30.27
CA ARG A 784 -7.41 -33.71 -29.38
C ARG A 784 -8.06 -34.87 -30.13
N ALA A 785 -8.55 -34.64 -31.35
CA ALA A 785 -9.17 -35.68 -32.18
C ALA A 785 -8.19 -36.76 -32.66
N MET A 786 -6.93 -36.39 -32.92
CA MET A 786 -5.91 -37.33 -33.39
C MET A 786 -5.42 -38.30 -32.30
N LEU A 787 -5.50 -37.90 -31.03
CA LEU A 787 -5.02 -38.68 -29.88
C LEU A 787 -6.05 -39.65 -29.29
N LEU A 788 -7.35 -39.42 -29.53
CA LEU A 788 -8.42 -40.30 -29.04
C LEU A 788 -8.68 -41.52 -29.94
N ASN A 789 -8.16 -41.54 -31.17
CA ASN A 789 -8.33 -42.63 -32.14
C ASN A 789 -7.15 -43.63 -32.19
N LYS A 790 -6.28 -43.65 -31.19
CA LYS A 790 -5.26 -44.72 -31.03
C LYS A 790 -5.35 -45.32 -29.62
N LEU A 791 -6.49 -45.94 -29.35
CA LEU A 791 -6.70 -46.87 -28.25
C LEU A 791 -7.39 -48.12 -28.82
N ASP A 792 -6.61 -48.90 -29.56
CA ASP A 792 -6.77 -50.36 -29.68
C ASP A 792 -5.42 -51.00 -29.35
#